data_AF-A0A1V4UZS1-F1
#
_entry.id   AF-A0A1V4UZS1-F1
#
_cell.length_a   1.000
_cell.length_b   1.000
_cell.length_c   1.000
_cell.angle_alpha   90.00
_cell.angle_beta   90.00
_cell.angle_gamma   90.00
#
_symmetry.space_group_name_H-M   'P 1'
#
loop_
_entity.id
_entity.type
_entity.pdbx_description
1 polymer ?
#
loop_
_entity_poly.entity_id
_entity_poly.type
_entity_poly.pdbx_seq_one_letter_code
_entity_poly.pdbx_strand_id
1 'polypeptide(L)'
;MTILGAQVSTSSDQEAADSRYIQLSNNSTAYQLLSDADRSIDLVTNRRNPLTVNSSLDSMAYGDITESQSEGSVVVIQSNDSTECQPVIGTTYRDSVPCQIEPVQAPKGAPNVIYIVLDDIGFGGLGCFGGPVETPNIDRLASTGLRYNNFHTTAICSPTRACLLTGRNHHSVGVGTLMEFASGYPGYNAHLSKNAATIPEMLVEQGYNTYCVGKWHLAPSEDLNAAGPYDQWPLGRGFERFYGFLESHTSQWYPDLVYDNHRIDPPATPEEGYHLSKDLVDRSIEFLSDGRSVTPDKPFFLYLAFGAGHWPHHAPKEFIEKYRGRFDQGWDAMRNETLDRQKELGIVPENTTLPPRDPYVKAWDNLSEDEKKVYARLAEVHAGYVDYTDQELGRFLDYLEQSGILNNTIIVLVSDNGASPEGDANGYDNMAFWSNGLSEGGDFSGFLSDYQQVPGSNISTLLSRLDLIGGPMSYPTYPLGWAMADNTPNRLYKWTTYQGGVHDAMIISWPARIMDNGSIRTQFCHAIDVVPTILEAVGIGAPEVYNGYPQKPIEGISLVYTFDQPDAPTRKTVQYFEMMGTRGIWHQGWKAVAFHHVNSGGNFDQDTWELYDLTNDTSESHDLAAEYPEKLQEMEDLWWAEAEKYNVLPLDDRALARYETVPKTGTFVFYAGAEKAMEPNIPDTRNSSYSITADVEIPPTGAEGVLFSIGGRFSGLSLYIQDSHLVFDYNFLGIKHHTIVSQDEIAAGPAVMGFAFNKTGPYHGMGTLYINGTQQGQMPIGPTVPNRYSFEEGLEIGKDPQTPVNESYSSPFSFTGTLKKVVFEAEG
;
A
#
# COMPACT_ATOMS: atom_id res chain seq x y z
N MET A 1 -30.37 -9.31 -71.34
CA MET A 1 -29.71 -8.74 -72.54
C MET A 1 -30.09 -7.26 -72.58
N THR A 2 -29.09 -6.37 -72.64
CA THR A 2 -29.18 -4.90 -72.81
C THR A 2 -29.52 -4.02 -71.58
N ILE A 3 -28.50 -3.78 -70.74
CA ILE A 3 -27.81 -2.50 -70.43
C ILE A 3 -28.62 -1.17 -70.24
N LEU A 4 -28.29 -0.51 -69.11
CA LEU A 4 -28.26 0.94 -68.73
C LEU A 4 -29.52 1.68 -68.23
N GLY A 5 -29.34 2.37 -67.09
CA GLY A 5 -30.15 3.54 -66.69
C GLY A 5 -30.15 3.81 -65.18
N ALA A 6 -29.36 4.77 -64.73
CA ALA A 6 -29.30 5.25 -63.34
C ALA A 6 -30.55 6.03 -62.92
N GLN A 7 -30.94 5.95 -61.64
CA GLN A 7 -31.76 6.95 -60.95
C GLN A 7 -31.42 6.99 -59.45
N VAL A 8 -31.43 8.20 -58.90
CA VAL A 8 -31.20 8.59 -57.50
C VAL A 8 -32.55 8.94 -56.85
N SER A 9 -32.61 8.84 -55.51
CA SER A 9 -33.62 9.37 -54.54
C SER A 9 -34.78 8.39 -54.25
N THR A 10 -35.27 8.12 -53.01
CA THR A 10 -35.15 8.70 -51.64
C THR A 10 -35.73 7.70 -50.59
N SER A 11 -35.44 7.97 -49.30
CA SER A 11 -36.20 7.70 -48.04
C SER A 11 -36.33 6.26 -47.48
N SER A 12 -35.75 6.05 -46.28
CA SER A 12 -36.40 5.73 -44.96
C SER A 12 -36.46 4.20 -44.74
N ASP A 13 -36.23 3.55 -43.59
CA ASP A 13 -36.46 3.82 -42.16
C ASP A 13 -35.56 2.94 -41.26
N GLN A 14 -35.68 3.21 -39.95
CA GLN A 14 -35.13 2.65 -38.70
C GLN A 14 -35.08 1.11 -38.46
N GLU A 15 -34.29 0.76 -37.42
CA GLU A 15 -34.37 -0.40 -36.49
C GLU A 15 -33.97 -1.80 -37.04
N ALA A 16 -33.38 -2.73 -36.29
CA ALA A 16 -32.80 -2.83 -34.96
C ALA A 16 -31.92 -4.11 -34.99
N ALA A 17 -30.76 -4.12 -34.32
CA ALA A 17 -29.92 -5.31 -34.19
C ALA A 17 -29.96 -5.80 -32.74
N ASP A 18 -30.53 -6.99 -32.59
CA ASP A 18 -30.77 -7.68 -31.33
C ASP A 18 -29.63 -8.65 -30.98
N SER A 19 -29.49 -8.81 -29.68
CA SER A 19 -28.62 -9.59 -28.81
C SER A 19 -28.10 -10.98 -29.27
N ARG A 20 -26.86 -11.31 -28.87
CA ARG A 20 -26.39 -12.68 -28.62
C ARG A 20 -25.38 -12.73 -27.46
N TYR A 21 -25.85 -13.22 -26.31
CA TYR A 21 -25.03 -13.72 -25.19
C TYR A 21 -25.08 -15.26 -25.17
N ILE A 22 -23.94 -15.92 -24.94
CA ILE A 22 -23.83 -17.38 -24.80
C ILE A 22 -23.71 -17.72 -23.31
N GLN A 23 -24.57 -18.64 -22.87
CA GLN A 23 -24.59 -19.28 -21.56
C GLN A 23 -23.40 -20.25 -21.37
N LEU A 24 -22.83 -20.29 -20.17
CA LEU A 24 -22.17 -21.47 -19.62
C LEU A 24 -22.88 -21.84 -18.31
N SER A 25 -23.45 -23.04 -18.27
CA SER A 25 -24.22 -23.57 -17.15
C SER A 25 -23.36 -24.43 -16.22
N ASN A 26 -23.67 -24.32 -14.92
CA ASN A 26 -23.23 -25.15 -13.80
C ASN A 26 -23.21 -26.66 -14.05
N ASN A 27 -22.34 -27.37 -13.32
CA ASN A 27 -22.70 -28.66 -12.73
C ASN A 27 -21.92 -28.92 -11.43
N SER A 28 -22.66 -29.25 -10.39
CA SER A 28 -22.19 -29.74 -9.09
C SER A 28 -22.42 -31.26 -8.95
N THR A 29 -21.76 -31.84 -7.95
CA THR A 29 -21.93 -33.16 -7.32
C THR A 29 -21.35 -34.41 -7.99
N ALA A 30 -20.35 -35.01 -7.33
CA ALA A 30 -20.30 -36.44 -7.02
C ALA A 30 -19.35 -36.73 -5.84
N TYR A 31 -19.92 -37.20 -4.72
CA TYR A 31 -19.22 -37.91 -3.66
C TYR A 31 -19.19 -39.43 -3.98
N GLN A 32 -18.16 -40.10 -3.46
CA GLN A 32 -18.00 -41.54 -3.17
C GLN A 32 -17.25 -42.49 -4.14
N LEU A 33 -16.19 -43.06 -3.53
CA LEU A 33 -15.67 -44.44 -3.57
C LEU A 33 -14.65 -44.83 -4.65
N LEU A 34 -13.46 -45.25 -4.19
CA LEU A 34 -12.60 -46.39 -4.60
C LEU A 34 -11.26 -46.23 -3.82
N SER A 35 -11.05 -46.89 -2.67
CA SER A 35 -10.49 -48.24 -2.47
C SER A 35 -9.07 -48.47 -3.03
N ASP A 36 -8.11 -48.54 -2.11
CA ASP A 36 -6.87 -49.35 -2.05
C ASP A 36 -6.18 -49.81 -3.35
N ALA A 37 -4.91 -49.39 -3.54
CA ALA A 37 -3.72 -50.25 -3.35
C ALA A 37 -2.40 -49.51 -3.69
N ASP A 38 -1.45 -49.54 -2.72
CA ASP A 38 0.04 -49.62 -2.77
C ASP A 38 0.76 -49.28 -4.10
N ARG A 39 1.93 -48.60 -4.22
CA ARG A 39 3.12 -48.21 -3.41
C ARG A 39 4.01 -47.44 -4.42
N SER A 40 4.99 -46.58 -4.16
CA SER A 40 5.89 -46.29 -3.04
C SER A 40 6.75 -45.10 -3.47
N ILE A 41 6.90 -44.05 -2.65
CA ILE A 41 8.08 -43.16 -2.68
C ILE A 41 8.48 -42.90 -1.22
N ASP A 42 9.74 -43.21 -0.92
CA ASP A 42 10.37 -43.13 0.40
C ASP A 42 10.54 -41.68 0.86
N LEU A 43 9.98 -41.35 2.03
CA LEU A 43 10.33 -40.17 2.80
C LEU A 43 11.24 -40.58 3.96
N VAL A 44 12.49 -40.11 3.90
CA VAL A 44 13.47 -40.21 4.99
C VAL A 44 12.99 -39.31 6.14
N THR A 45 12.52 -39.92 7.24
CA THR A 45 12.26 -39.23 8.49
C THR A 45 13.22 -39.73 9.57
N ASN A 46 13.95 -38.80 10.19
CA ASN A 46 14.89 -39.06 11.26
C ASN A 46 14.14 -39.26 12.59
N ARG A 47 14.31 -40.44 13.18
CA ARG A 47 13.64 -40.90 14.43
C ARG A 47 14.21 -40.24 15.69
N ARG A 48 13.35 -39.98 16.68
CA ARG A 48 13.67 -40.07 18.12
C ARG A 48 12.79 -41.14 18.77
N ASN A 49 13.41 -41.94 19.65
CA ASN A 49 12.88 -43.17 20.27
C ASN A 49 11.76 -42.94 21.31
N PRO A 50 10.87 -43.93 21.54
CA PRO A 50 9.92 -43.95 22.65
C PRO A 50 10.49 -44.62 23.91
N LEU A 51 10.16 -44.06 25.09
CA LEU A 51 10.36 -44.68 26.40
C LEU A 51 9.28 -45.73 26.67
N THR A 52 9.68 -46.88 27.21
CA THR A 52 8.83 -48.02 27.55
C THR A 52 8.39 -47.98 29.02
N VAL A 53 7.17 -48.45 29.26
CA VAL A 53 6.49 -48.57 30.56
C VAL A 53 6.94 -49.85 31.28
N ASN A 54 7.19 -49.78 32.60
CA ASN A 54 6.81 -50.88 33.50
C ASN A 54 6.84 -50.51 35.00
N SER A 55 5.75 -50.92 35.67
CA SER A 55 5.63 -51.50 37.03
C SER A 55 4.86 -50.73 38.12
N SER A 56 3.65 -51.29 38.36
CA SER A 56 2.90 -51.55 39.61
C SER A 56 2.56 -50.44 40.61
N LEU A 57 1.24 -50.21 40.68
CA LEU A 57 0.48 -49.82 41.87
C LEU A 57 0.61 -50.90 42.97
N ASP A 58 1.17 -50.53 44.12
CA ASP A 58 0.88 -51.18 45.42
C ASP A 58 1.35 -50.28 46.58
N SER A 59 0.42 -49.54 47.17
CA SER A 59 0.21 -49.44 48.64
C SER A 59 -0.69 -48.25 48.98
N MET A 60 -1.77 -48.59 49.68
CA MET A 60 -2.81 -47.68 50.16
C MET A 60 -2.41 -46.97 51.46
N ALA A 61 -2.75 -45.69 51.51
CA ALA A 61 -3.50 -45.00 52.58
C ALA A 61 -2.80 -44.33 53.78
N TYR A 62 -3.45 -43.20 54.13
CA TYR A 62 -3.51 -42.39 55.35
C TYR A 62 -2.42 -41.34 55.58
N GLY A 63 -2.81 -40.07 55.38
CA GLY A 63 -2.07 -38.90 55.85
C GLY A 63 -2.55 -37.59 55.21
N ASP A 64 -3.61 -37.04 55.77
CA ASP A 64 -4.22 -35.74 55.42
C ASP A 64 -3.28 -34.53 55.63
N ILE A 65 -3.37 -33.57 54.69
CA ILE A 65 -3.29 -32.10 54.85
C ILE A 65 -1.90 -31.48 55.19
N THR A 66 -1.27 -30.79 54.21
CA THR A 66 -1.11 -29.31 54.15
C THR A 66 -0.19 -28.88 52.98
N GLU A 67 -0.58 -27.74 52.38
CA GLU A 67 0.20 -26.84 51.50
C GLU A 67 0.45 -27.22 50.04
N SER A 68 -0.40 -26.63 49.18
CA SER A 68 -0.10 -26.38 47.77
C SER A 68 1.09 -25.42 47.64
N GLN A 69 2.23 -25.91 47.19
CA GLN A 69 3.20 -25.05 46.51
C GLN A 69 2.86 -25.04 45.03
N SER A 70 2.25 -23.93 44.61
CA SER A 70 2.29 -23.50 43.22
C SER A 70 3.74 -23.19 42.86
N GLU A 71 4.40 -24.08 42.11
CA GLU A 71 5.58 -23.67 41.34
C GLU A 71 5.08 -22.77 40.21
N GLY A 72 4.88 -21.50 40.53
CA GLY A 72 4.96 -20.44 39.55
C GLY A 72 6.40 -20.46 39.04
N SER A 73 6.63 -21.00 37.86
CA SER A 73 7.86 -20.78 37.12
C SER A 73 7.94 -19.29 36.80
N VAL A 74 8.52 -18.52 37.73
CA VAL A 74 9.01 -17.18 37.47
C VAL A 74 10.20 -17.36 36.53
N VAL A 75 9.95 -17.15 35.24
CA VAL A 75 11.03 -16.93 34.29
C VAL A 75 11.62 -15.56 34.65
N VAL A 76 12.65 -15.56 35.48
CA VAL A 76 13.51 -14.38 35.63
C VAL A 76 14.32 -14.31 34.35
N ILE A 77 13.89 -13.46 33.41
CA ILE A 77 14.74 -13.04 32.31
C ILE A 77 15.85 -12.21 32.96
N GLN A 78 17.03 -12.81 33.12
CA GLN A 78 18.23 -12.05 33.46
C GLN A 78 18.56 -11.16 32.26
N SER A 79 18.37 -9.86 32.41
CA SER A 79 18.93 -8.86 31.50
C SER A 79 20.45 -8.95 31.59
N ASN A 80 21.09 -9.36 30.50
CA ASN A 80 22.54 -9.15 30.35
C ASN A 80 22.76 -7.67 30.15
N ASP A 81 23.13 -6.96 31.22
CA ASP A 81 23.93 -5.74 31.08
C ASP A 81 24.93 -5.62 32.21
N SER A 82 26.17 -5.41 31.81
CA SER A 82 27.33 -5.29 32.68
C SER A 82 27.25 -3.99 33.48
N THR A 83 26.62 -4.05 34.65
CA THR A 83 26.90 -3.31 35.89
C THR A 83 25.80 -3.64 36.88
N GLU A 84 25.76 -4.89 37.36
CA GLU A 84 24.77 -5.28 38.37
C GLU A 84 25.10 -4.58 39.69
N CYS A 85 24.52 -3.40 39.88
CA CYS A 85 24.19 -2.97 41.22
C CYS A 85 23.23 -4.02 41.80
N GLN A 86 23.68 -4.69 42.87
CA GLN A 86 22.85 -5.65 43.61
C GLN A 86 22.28 -4.92 44.83
N PRO A 87 20.96 -4.67 44.89
CA PRO A 87 20.38 -3.96 46.03
C PRO A 87 20.53 -4.84 47.28
N VAL A 88 20.82 -4.21 48.41
CA VAL A 88 20.70 -4.89 49.72
C VAL A 88 19.24 -4.79 50.13
N ILE A 89 18.59 -5.92 50.38
CA ILE A 89 17.16 -5.96 50.73
C ILE A 89 17.02 -6.36 52.21
N GLY A 90 16.68 -5.39 53.05
CA GLY A 90 16.27 -5.58 54.44
C GLY A 90 14.76 -5.74 54.59
N THR A 91 14.30 -5.81 55.83
CA THR A 91 12.88 -5.86 56.19
C THR A 91 12.17 -4.53 55.89
N THR A 92 12.90 -3.41 55.91
CA THR A 92 12.40 -2.06 55.61
C THR A 92 13.38 -1.28 54.73
N TYR A 93 12.94 -0.14 54.17
CA TYR A 93 13.84 0.75 53.42
C TYR A 93 15.03 1.28 54.24
N ARG A 94 15.00 1.16 55.58
CA ARG A 94 16.05 1.63 56.49
C ARG A 94 17.23 0.66 56.59
N ASP A 95 16.97 -0.61 56.31
CA ASP A 95 17.93 -1.70 56.31
C ASP A 95 18.15 -2.26 54.90
N SER A 96 17.61 -1.59 53.88
CA SER A 96 17.88 -1.81 52.47
C SER A 96 18.83 -0.75 51.90
N VAL A 97 19.60 -1.13 50.88
CA VAL A 97 20.36 -0.23 50.01
C VAL A 97 19.80 -0.39 48.59
N PRO A 98 19.04 0.58 48.07
CA PRO A 98 18.50 0.47 46.72
C PRO A 98 19.61 0.64 45.69
N CYS A 99 19.39 0.06 44.52
CA CYS A 99 20.16 0.41 43.34
C CYS A 99 19.60 1.66 42.67
N GLN A 100 20.49 2.42 42.05
CA GLN A 100 20.08 3.52 41.19
C GLN A 100 19.44 2.91 39.94
N ILE A 101 18.20 3.30 39.67
CA ILE A 101 17.50 2.92 38.44
C ILE A 101 18.02 3.87 37.37
N GLU A 102 18.96 3.40 36.56
CA GLU A 102 19.42 4.14 35.39
C GLU A 102 18.50 3.83 34.20
N PRO A 103 17.96 4.85 33.51
CA PRO A 103 17.24 4.61 32.27
C PRO A 103 18.23 4.07 31.22
N VAL A 104 17.73 3.24 30.30
CA VAL A 104 18.50 2.85 29.12
C VAL A 104 18.87 4.11 28.33
N GLN A 105 20.15 4.25 27.98
CA GLN A 105 20.67 5.38 27.23
C GLN A 105 21.29 4.89 25.92
N ALA A 106 21.03 5.64 24.84
CA ALA A 106 21.70 5.42 23.58
C ALA A 106 23.20 5.65 23.68
N PRO A 107 24.00 5.06 22.76
CA PRO A 107 25.43 5.33 22.68
C PRO A 107 25.71 6.84 22.70
N LYS A 108 26.74 7.26 23.43
CA LYS A 108 27.07 8.68 23.58
C LYS A 108 27.33 9.32 22.21
N GLY A 109 26.56 10.35 21.87
CA GLY A 109 26.68 11.06 20.60
C GLY A 109 25.98 10.36 19.43
N ALA A 110 25.20 9.31 19.70
CA ALA A 110 24.37 8.63 18.71
C ALA A 110 23.56 9.64 17.87
N PRO A 111 23.56 9.52 16.53
CA PRO A 111 22.79 10.40 15.68
C PRO A 111 21.30 10.06 15.75
N ASN A 112 20.47 11.05 15.44
CA ASN A 112 19.07 10.78 15.09
C ASN A 112 19.02 10.09 13.73
N VAL A 113 17.94 9.38 13.45
CA VAL A 113 17.73 8.69 12.18
C VAL A 113 16.35 9.06 11.65
N ILE A 114 16.27 9.41 10.36
CA ILE A 114 15.03 9.70 9.67
C ILE A 114 15.00 8.91 8.38
N TYR A 115 13.95 8.12 8.18
CA TYR A 115 13.58 7.59 6.88
C TYR A 115 12.49 8.45 6.30
N ILE A 116 12.71 8.96 5.09
CA ILE A 116 11.70 9.64 4.28
C ILE A 116 11.37 8.70 3.12
N VAL A 117 10.12 8.28 3.02
CA VAL A 117 9.65 7.36 1.97
C VAL A 117 8.63 8.08 1.10
N LEU A 118 8.95 8.18 -0.18
CA LEU A 118 8.04 8.58 -1.26
C LEU A 118 7.38 7.32 -1.84
N ASP A 119 6.22 7.48 -2.46
CA ASP A 119 5.33 6.35 -2.81
C ASP A 119 5.05 6.39 -4.31
N ASP A 120 5.51 5.39 -5.07
CA ASP A 120 5.37 5.30 -6.54
C ASP A 120 6.02 6.42 -7.37
N ILE A 121 7.09 7.07 -6.90
CA ILE A 121 7.85 8.04 -7.71
C ILE A 121 8.94 7.32 -8.51
N GLY A 122 8.92 7.46 -9.83
CA GLY A 122 9.92 6.86 -10.71
C GLY A 122 11.32 7.46 -10.56
N PHE A 123 12.34 6.71 -10.99
CA PHE A 123 13.75 7.12 -10.91
C PHE A 123 14.04 8.50 -11.53
N GLY A 124 13.38 8.78 -12.65
CA GLY A 124 13.47 10.03 -13.39
C GLY A 124 12.43 11.08 -12.99
N GLY A 125 11.72 10.93 -11.87
CA GLY A 125 10.71 11.88 -11.41
C GLY A 125 11.28 13.07 -10.64
N LEU A 126 12.43 12.91 -10.00
CA LEU A 126 13.04 13.92 -9.12
C LEU A 126 14.09 14.79 -9.84
N GLY A 127 14.15 16.09 -9.53
CA GLY A 127 15.06 17.05 -10.17
C GLY A 127 16.53 16.64 -10.07
N CYS A 128 16.99 16.23 -8.88
CA CYS A 128 18.35 15.75 -8.65
C CYS A 128 18.72 14.41 -9.32
N PHE A 129 17.74 13.74 -9.94
CA PHE A 129 17.89 12.56 -10.80
C PHE A 129 17.48 12.85 -12.26
N GLY A 130 17.36 14.13 -12.64
CA GLY A 130 17.14 14.58 -14.01
C GLY A 130 15.67 14.75 -14.41
N GLY A 131 14.73 14.59 -13.49
CA GLY A 131 13.29 14.75 -13.72
C GLY A 131 12.83 16.18 -13.97
N PRO A 132 11.60 16.36 -14.50
CA PRO A 132 11.07 17.69 -14.84
C PRO A 132 10.33 18.38 -13.69
N VAL A 133 10.01 17.65 -12.62
CA VAL A 133 9.30 18.19 -11.46
C VAL A 133 10.25 19.03 -10.62
N GLU A 134 9.79 20.20 -10.16
CA GLU A 134 10.60 21.05 -9.30
C GLU A 134 10.57 20.53 -7.86
N THR A 135 11.68 19.92 -7.43
CA THR A 135 11.87 19.37 -6.07
C THR A 135 13.04 20.05 -5.34
N PRO A 136 13.02 21.38 -5.14
CA PRO A 136 14.18 22.12 -4.62
C PRO A 136 14.64 21.67 -3.23
N ASN A 137 13.76 21.13 -2.39
CA ASN A 137 14.13 20.70 -1.04
C ASN A 137 14.76 19.30 -1.01
N ILE A 138 14.26 18.37 -1.83
CA ILE A 138 14.92 17.09 -2.09
C ILE A 138 16.25 17.33 -2.78
N ASP A 139 16.33 18.27 -3.73
CA ASP A 139 17.57 18.66 -4.40
C ASP A 139 18.57 19.28 -3.40
N ARG A 140 18.08 20.09 -2.44
CA ARG A 140 18.89 20.60 -1.33
C ARG A 140 19.44 19.44 -0.47
N LEU A 141 18.60 18.46 -0.12
CA LEU A 141 19.04 17.27 0.62
C LEU A 141 20.09 16.48 -0.16
N ALA A 142 19.87 16.26 -1.46
CA ALA A 142 20.83 15.62 -2.35
C ALA A 142 22.17 16.38 -2.41
N SER A 143 22.12 17.71 -2.53
CA SER A 143 23.31 18.57 -2.63
C SER A 143 24.18 18.58 -1.36
N THR A 144 23.61 18.21 -0.21
CA THR A 144 24.28 18.13 1.09
C THR A 144 24.50 16.69 1.56
N GLY A 145 24.10 15.71 0.77
CA GLY A 145 24.25 14.28 1.04
C GLY A 145 24.90 13.55 -0.13
N LEU A 146 24.61 12.26 -0.23
CA LEU A 146 25.06 11.35 -1.29
C LEU A 146 23.84 10.90 -2.10
N ARG A 147 23.94 10.95 -3.42
CA ARG A 147 22.95 10.35 -4.33
C ARG A 147 23.39 8.94 -4.71
N TYR A 148 22.53 7.96 -4.52
CA TYR A 148 22.77 6.59 -4.97
C TYR A 148 22.00 6.37 -6.27
N ASN A 149 22.73 6.22 -7.37
CA ASN A 149 22.15 6.02 -8.69
C ASN A 149 22.01 4.53 -9.07
N ASN A 150 22.25 3.62 -8.12
CA ASN A 150 22.22 2.17 -8.31
C ASN A 150 21.56 1.47 -7.09
N PHE A 151 20.55 2.15 -6.53
CA PHE A 151 19.74 1.66 -5.42
C PHE A 151 18.51 0.92 -5.94
N HIS A 152 18.17 -0.18 -5.28
CA HIS A 152 17.06 -1.01 -5.69
C HIS A 152 16.06 -1.34 -4.59
N THR A 153 14.80 -1.49 -4.98
CA THR A 153 13.69 -1.94 -4.15
C THR A 153 13.13 -3.26 -4.68
N THR A 154 11.97 -3.71 -4.19
CA THR A 154 11.37 -5.00 -4.55
C THR A 154 10.33 -4.92 -5.68
N ALA A 155 10.06 -3.72 -6.22
CA ALA A 155 9.02 -3.39 -7.22
C ALA A 155 7.59 -3.12 -6.73
N ILE A 156 7.33 -3.19 -5.42
CA ILE A 156 6.04 -2.76 -4.84
C ILE A 156 6.19 -2.39 -3.36
N CYS A 157 5.26 -1.56 -2.88
CA CYS A 157 5.37 -0.83 -1.62
C CYS A 157 5.53 -1.69 -0.35
N SER A 158 4.59 -2.58 0.02
CA SER A 158 4.67 -3.34 1.29
C SER A 158 5.96 -4.16 1.41
N PRO A 159 6.35 -4.95 0.39
CA PRO A 159 7.62 -5.67 0.35
C PRO A 159 8.86 -4.78 0.53
N THR A 160 8.92 -3.60 -0.12
CA THR A 160 10.03 -2.65 0.07
C THR A 160 10.06 -2.11 1.49
N ARG A 161 8.90 -1.74 2.05
CA ARG A 161 8.77 -1.22 3.43
C ARG A 161 9.21 -2.27 4.45
N ALA A 162 8.89 -3.54 4.21
CA ALA A 162 9.38 -4.66 5.01
C ALA A 162 10.92 -4.75 4.96
N CYS A 163 11.53 -4.57 3.78
CA CYS A 163 12.98 -4.55 3.61
C CYS A 163 13.63 -3.37 4.36
N LEU A 164 13.10 -2.15 4.18
CA LEU A 164 13.59 -0.92 4.82
C LEU A 164 13.54 -0.97 6.33
N LEU A 165 12.55 -1.66 6.90
CA LEU A 165 12.39 -1.77 8.35
C LEU A 165 13.09 -2.98 8.95
N THR A 166 13.41 -4.03 8.20
CA THR A 166 14.00 -5.26 8.78
C THR A 166 15.42 -5.58 8.34
N GLY A 167 15.90 -5.00 7.23
CA GLY A 167 17.20 -5.34 6.65
C GLY A 167 17.27 -6.76 6.06
N ARG A 168 16.11 -7.34 5.75
CA ARG A 168 15.95 -8.71 5.25
C ARG A 168 15.02 -8.73 4.04
N ASN A 169 15.20 -9.71 3.17
CA ASN A 169 14.36 -9.84 1.99
C ASN A 169 12.90 -10.05 2.39
N HIS A 170 12.00 -9.46 1.62
CA HIS A 170 10.58 -9.39 1.92
C HIS A 170 9.92 -10.78 2.05
N HIS A 171 10.31 -11.75 1.21
CA HIS A 171 9.89 -13.15 1.35
C HIS A 171 10.40 -13.81 2.64
N SER A 172 11.64 -13.52 3.05
CA SER A 172 12.20 -14.04 4.31
C SER A 172 11.40 -13.60 5.52
N VAL A 173 10.58 -12.54 5.41
CA VAL A 173 9.81 -11.97 6.51
C VAL A 173 8.29 -12.08 6.33
N GLY A 174 7.81 -12.84 5.32
CA GLY A 174 6.38 -13.14 5.11
C GLY A 174 5.63 -12.14 4.22
N VAL A 175 6.34 -11.19 3.61
CA VAL A 175 5.76 -10.08 2.81
C VAL A 175 6.17 -10.23 1.34
N GLY A 176 5.80 -11.34 0.71
CA GLY A 176 6.18 -11.65 -0.67
C GLY A 176 5.55 -10.72 -1.72
N THR A 177 4.41 -10.09 -1.41
CA THR A 177 3.73 -9.09 -2.25
C THR A 177 2.94 -8.12 -1.34
N LEU A 178 1.98 -7.40 -1.91
CA LEU A 178 0.98 -6.58 -1.20
C LEU A 178 0.29 -7.31 -0.05
N MET A 179 -0.03 -6.56 1.01
CA MET A 179 -0.69 -7.09 2.22
C MET A 179 -2.11 -7.58 1.93
N GLU A 180 -2.74 -7.05 0.88
CA GLU A 180 -4.06 -7.43 0.38
C GLU A 180 -4.05 -8.78 -0.39
N PHE A 181 -2.87 -9.34 -0.68
CA PHE A 181 -2.71 -10.51 -1.56
C PHE A 181 -2.13 -11.71 -0.80
N ALA A 182 -2.49 -11.88 0.47
CA ALA A 182 -1.98 -12.96 1.30
C ALA A 182 -2.23 -14.36 0.70
N SER A 183 -1.34 -15.31 0.97
CA SER A 183 -1.54 -16.73 0.69
C SER A 183 -0.98 -17.59 1.82
N GLY A 184 -1.34 -18.87 1.87
CA GLY A 184 -0.96 -19.77 2.97
C GLY A 184 0.53 -20.17 3.03
N TYR A 185 1.39 -19.60 2.18
CA TYR A 185 2.80 -19.97 2.09
C TYR A 185 3.70 -19.10 2.99
N PRO A 186 4.82 -19.64 3.53
CA PRO A 186 5.65 -18.92 4.50
C PRO A 186 6.14 -17.54 4.04
N GLY A 187 6.44 -17.37 2.75
CA GLY A 187 6.91 -16.09 2.19
C GLY A 187 5.79 -15.12 1.82
N TYR A 188 4.53 -15.54 1.79
CA TYR A 188 3.40 -14.77 1.23
C TYR A 188 2.22 -14.61 2.18
N ASN A 189 2.38 -14.90 3.47
CA ASN A 189 1.28 -14.92 4.43
C ASN A 189 0.80 -13.53 4.88
N ALA A 190 1.38 -12.45 4.36
CA ALA A 190 1.06 -11.07 4.73
C ALA A 190 1.17 -10.81 6.24
N HIS A 191 2.02 -11.56 6.94
CA HIS A 191 2.33 -11.31 8.34
C HIS A 191 3.83 -11.08 8.48
N LEU A 192 4.20 -9.85 8.83
CA LEU A 192 5.60 -9.53 9.05
C LEU A 192 6.11 -10.36 10.24
N SER A 193 7.13 -11.19 10.02
CA SER A 193 7.58 -12.16 11.03
C SER A 193 8.11 -11.49 12.31
N LYS A 194 7.78 -12.03 13.50
CA LYS A 194 8.41 -11.63 14.78
C LYS A 194 9.85 -12.16 14.95
N ASN A 195 10.27 -13.09 14.10
CA ASN A 195 11.68 -13.51 13.97
C ASN A 195 12.51 -12.52 13.12
N ALA A 196 11.92 -11.41 12.71
CA ALA A 196 12.58 -10.31 12.02
C ALA A 196 12.16 -9.00 12.66
N ALA A 197 12.80 -8.69 13.80
CA ALA A 197 12.62 -7.44 14.50
C ALA A 197 12.87 -6.27 13.53
N THR A 198 12.00 -5.27 13.60
CA THR A 198 12.12 -4.04 12.84
C THR A 198 13.17 -3.14 13.48
N ILE A 199 13.70 -2.16 12.73
CA ILE A 199 14.66 -1.20 13.26
C ILE A 199 14.13 -0.41 14.48
N PRO A 200 12.86 0.04 14.56
CA PRO A 200 12.37 0.63 15.81
C PRO A 200 12.31 -0.39 16.97
N GLU A 201 11.96 -1.66 16.74
CA GLU A 201 12.05 -2.72 17.77
C GLU A 201 13.49 -2.87 18.28
N MET A 202 14.49 -2.77 17.41
CA MET A 202 15.91 -2.82 17.79
C MET A 202 16.40 -1.55 18.49
N LEU A 203 15.94 -0.36 18.10
CA LEU A 203 16.43 0.92 18.60
C LEU A 203 15.78 1.34 19.93
N VAL A 204 14.51 0.99 20.16
CA VAL A 204 13.80 1.37 21.39
C VAL A 204 14.45 0.78 22.65
N GLU A 205 14.94 -0.47 22.56
CA GLU A 205 15.72 -1.13 23.61
C GLU A 205 17.12 -0.52 23.81
N GLN A 206 17.53 0.40 22.95
CA GLN A 206 18.80 1.12 22.99
C GLN A 206 18.59 2.60 23.33
N GLY A 207 17.44 2.97 23.90
CA GLY A 207 17.19 4.32 24.40
C GLY A 207 16.88 5.36 23.32
N TYR A 208 16.41 4.95 22.14
CA TYR A 208 15.84 5.85 21.14
C TYR A 208 14.36 6.14 21.40
N ASN A 209 13.88 7.31 20.98
CA ASN A 209 12.45 7.49 20.71
C ASN A 209 12.12 6.96 19.31
N THR A 210 10.98 6.31 19.11
CA THR A 210 10.60 5.75 17.79
C THR A 210 9.24 6.26 17.34
N TYR A 211 9.19 6.91 16.17
CA TYR A 211 8.00 7.55 15.62
C TYR A 211 7.69 7.07 14.20
N CYS A 212 6.44 6.77 13.92
CA CYS A 212 5.94 6.47 12.58
C CYS A 212 4.92 7.53 12.17
N VAL A 213 5.12 8.18 11.03
CA VAL A 213 4.20 9.18 10.50
C VAL A 213 3.93 8.90 9.02
N GLY A 214 2.67 8.70 8.66
CA GLY A 214 2.21 8.44 7.30
C GLY A 214 1.87 6.98 7.00
N LYS A 215 2.17 6.51 5.78
CA LYS A 215 1.79 5.19 5.27
C LYS A 215 2.51 4.05 5.99
N TRP A 216 1.74 3.15 6.61
CA TRP A 216 2.27 1.93 7.22
C TRP A 216 2.39 0.78 6.22
N HIS A 217 1.24 0.26 5.76
CA HIS A 217 1.13 -0.79 4.76
C HIS A 217 1.91 -2.08 5.05
N LEU A 218 1.96 -2.49 6.33
CA LEU A 218 2.62 -3.71 6.80
C LEU A 218 1.76 -4.49 7.80
N ALA A 219 0.45 -4.27 7.78
CA ALA A 219 -0.53 -5.07 8.51
C ALA A 219 -1.52 -5.70 7.52
N PRO A 220 -1.95 -6.96 7.73
CA PRO A 220 -2.95 -7.59 6.88
C PRO A 220 -4.27 -6.81 6.94
N SER A 221 -4.95 -6.64 5.81
CA SER A 221 -6.19 -5.83 5.73
C SER A 221 -7.30 -6.36 6.66
N GLU A 222 -7.34 -7.67 6.93
CA GLU A 222 -8.27 -8.27 7.88
C GLU A 222 -8.04 -7.79 9.34
N ASP A 223 -6.82 -7.44 9.70
CA ASP A 223 -6.45 -6.99 11.05
C ASP A 223 -6.58 -5.46 11.23
N LEU A 224 -6.95 -4.73 10.17
CA LEU A 224 -7.10 -3.27 10.18
C LEU A 224 -8.46 -2.84 10.76
N ASN A 225 -8.80 -3.31 11.96
CA ASN A 225 -10.09 -3.05 12.58
C ASN A 225 -9.98 -2.80 14.10
N ALA A 226 -11.04 -2.25 14.68
CA ALA A 226 -11.13 -1.87 16.09
C ALA A 226 -11.09 -3.04 17.09
N ALA A 227 -11.18 -4.29 16.63
CA ALA A 227 -11.09 -5.47 17.50
C ALA A 227 -9.64 -6.00 17.62
N GLY A 228 -8.71 -5.50 16.82
CA GLY A 228 -7.36 -6.03 16.70
C GLY A 228 -7.31 -7.39 15.99
N PRO A 229 -6.17 -8.10 16.04
CA PRO A 229 -4.98 -7.79 16.84
C PRO A 229 -4.19 -6.57 16.33
N TYR A 230 -3.45 -5.91 17.24
CA TYR A 230 -2.65 -4.71 16.93
C TYR A 230 -1.14 -4.99 16.84
N ASP A 231 -0.72 -6.25 16.82
CA ASP A 231 0.70 -6.63 16.86
C ASP A 231 1.43 -6.44 15.51
N GLN A 232 0.67 -6.26 14.42
CA GLN A 232 1.17 -5.86 13.10
C GLN A 232 1.02 -4.35 12.84
N TRP A 233 0.33 -3.61 13.70
CA TRP A 233 0.22 -2.15 13.60
C TRP A 233 1.54 -1.51 14.03
N PRO A 234 1.80 -0.22 13.71
CA PRO A 234 3.07 0.43 14.02
C PRO A 234 3.50 0.30 15.49
N LEU A 235 2.58 0.52 16.43
CA LEU A 235 2.89 0.39 17.86
C LEU A 235 3.21 -1.06 18.28
N GLY A 236 2.63 -2.03 17.58
CA GLY A 236 2.96 -3.45 17.75
C GLY A 236 4.31 -3.86 17.17
N ARG A 237 4.96 -2.96 16.40
CA ARG A 237 6.23 -3.15 15.69
C ARG A 237 7.29 -2.13 16.10
N GLY A 238 7.30 -1.76 17.38
CA GLY A 238 8.40 -1.04 18.03
C GLY A 238 8.33 0.48 17.96
N PHE A 239 7.33 1.05 17.29
CA PHE A 239 7.09 2.49 17.35
C PHE A 239 6.40 2.87 18.66
N GLU A 240 6.83 3.95 19.30
CA GLU A 240 6.20 4.48 20.52
C GLU A 240 5.02 5.40 20.18
N ARG A 241 5.02 6.03 19.00
CA ARG A 241 3.93 6.89 18.50
C ARG A 241 3.66 6.65 17.02
N PHE A 242 2.40 6.76 16.62
CA PHE A 242 1.94 6.65 15.24
C PHE A 242 0.90 7.70 14.87
N TYR A 243 1.07 8.31 13.69
CA TYR A 243 0.05 9.12 13.03
C TYR A 243 0.05 8.86 11.52
N GLY A 244 -1.04 8.38 10.94
CA GLY A 244 -1.09 8.17 9.49
C GLY A 244 -2.17 7.19 9.09
N PHE A 245 -1.93 6.40 8.05
CA PHE A 245 -2.89 5.46 7.51
C PHE A 245 -2.28 4.07 7.34
N LEU A 246 -3.12 3.04 7.46
CA LEU A 246 -2.65 1.65 7.56
C LEU A 246 -2.62 0.91 6.22
N GLU A 247 -3.55 1.21 5.32
CA GLU A 247 -3.70 0.57 4.00
C GLU A 247 -2.67 1.06 2.96
N SER A 248 -2.76 0.51 1.75
CA SER A 248 -1.90 0.87 0.61
C SER A 248 -1.93 2.33 0.20
N HIS A 249 -3.05 3.04 0.36
CA HIS A 249 -3.18 4.44 -0.02
C HIS A 249 -4.41 5.05 0.64
N THR A 250 -4.59 6.37 0.49
CA THR A 250 -5.75 7.08 1.00
C THR A 250 -5.96 8.40 0.25
N SER A 251 -7.14 9.00 0.35
CA SER A 251 -7.39 10.34 -0.15
C SER A 251 -6.52 11.38 0.57
N GLN A 252 -5.82 12.23 -0.18
CA GLN A 252 -5.04 13.33 0.42
C GLN A 252 -5.91 14.47 0.98
N TRP A 253 -7.21 14.46 0.67
CA TRP A 253 -8.20 15.44 1.09
C TRP A 253 -9.07 14.94 2.24
N TYR A 254 -9.47 13.66 2.19
CA TYR A 254 -10.33 13.01 3.18
C TYR A 254 -9.76 11.65 3.63
N PRO A 255 -8.55 11.61 4.22
CA PRO A 255 -7.86 10.37 4.50
C PRO A 255 -8.51 9.54 5.61
N ASP A 256 -8.20 8.25 5.60
CA ASP A 256 -8.45 7.33 6.71
C ASP A 256 -7.27 7.37 7.70
N LEU A 257 -7.43 8.09 8.80
CA LEU A 257 -6.36 8.37 9.75
C LEU A 257 -6.44 7.54 11.02
N VAL A 258 -5.27 7.23 11.57
CA VAL A 258 -5.06 6.54 12.85
C VAL A 258 -4.03 7.31 13.67
N TYR A 259 -4.32 7.47 14.96
CA TYR A 259 -3.44 8.05 15.98
C TYR A 259 -3.25 7.03 17.10
N ASP A 260 -2.03 6.53 17.31
CA ASP A 260 -1.67 5.59 18.38
C ASP A 260 -2.66 4.42 18.56
N ASN A 261 -3.04 3.77 17.45
CA ASN A 261 -4.04 2.70 17.33
C ASN A 261 -5.53 3.10 17.40
N HIS A 262 -5.87 4.38 17.36
CA HIS A 262 -7.25 4.85 17.32
C HIS A 262 -7.53 5.51 15.98
N ARG A 263 -8.54 5.04 15.23
CA ARG A 263 -8.99 5.77 14.04
C ARG A 263 -9.55 7.13 14.45
N ILE A 264 -9.24 8.15 13.66
CA ILE A 264 -9.69 9.52 13.87
C ILE A 264 -10.21 10.10 12.54
N ASP A 265 -11.12 11.06 12.64
CA ASP A 265 -11.53 11.87 11.49
C ASP A 265 -10.39 12.86 11.13
N PRO A 266 -10.25 13.26 9.85
CA PRO A 266 -9.32 14.32 9.46
C PRO A 266 -9.53 15.62 10.26
N PRO A 267 -8.45 16.30 10.66
CA PRO A 267 -8.54 17.45 11.57
C PRO A 267 -9.16 18.72 10.94
N ALA A 268 -9.29 18.78 9.61
CA ALA A 268 -9.86 19.89 8.87
C ALA A 268 -10.33 19.43 7.48
N THR A 269 -11.17 20.23 6.80
CA THR A 269 -11.60 19.96 5.42
C THR A 269 -10.68 20.60 4.37
N PRO A 270 -10.74 20.20 3.09
CA PRO A 270 -9.99 20.85 2.02
C PRO A 270 -10.30 22.36 1.90
N GLU A 271 -11.54 22.78 2.15
CA GLU A 271 -11.95 24.18 2.14
C GLU A 271 -11.29 24.99 3.27
N GLU A 272 -10.92 24.33 4.37
CA GLU A 272 -10.14 24.88 5.48
C GLU A 272 -8.63 24.84 5.22
N GLY A 273 -8.20 24.35 4.05
CA GLY A 273 -6.80 24.24 3.63
C GLY A 273 -6.12 22.94 4.07
N TYR A 274 -6.89 21.89 4.37
CA TYR A 274 -6.35 20.58 4.70
C TYR A 274 -5.71 19.90 3.50
N HIS A 275 -4.54 19.29 3.72
CA HIS A 275 -3.92 18.31 2.81
C HIS A 275 -3.03 17.38 3.64
N LEU A 276 -3.06 16.08 3.34
CA LEU A 276 -2.35 15.08 4.14
C LEU A 276 -0.82 15.31 4.22
N SER A 277 -0.12 15.58 3.11
CA SER A 277 1.34 15.89 3.15
C SER A 277 1.73 16.97 4.17
N LYS A 278 0.92 18.04 4.27
CA LYS A 278 1.13 19.10 5.26
C LYS A 278 0.90 18.59 6.69
N ASP A 279 -0.18 17.84 6.90
CA ASP A 279 -0.53 17.31 8.23
C ASP A 279 0.51 16.29 8.72
N LEU A 280 1.01 15.41 7.85
CA LEU A 280 2.12 14.49 8.18
C LEU A 280 3.38 15.24 8.62
N VAL A 281 3.72 16.35 7.96
CA VAL A 281 4.84 17.20 8.36
C VAL A 281 4.58 17.88 9.70
N ASP A 282 3.38 18.44 9.92
CA ASP A 282 3.00 19.09 11.17
C ASP A 282 3.09 18.09 12.35
N ARG A 283 2.62 16.86 12.17
CA ARG A 283 2.70 15.78 13.17
C ARG A 283 4.11 15.27 13.41
N SER A 284 4.94 15.21 12.37
CA SER A 284 6.35 14.89 12.52
C SER A 284 7.08 15.92 13.37
N ILE A 285 6.84 17.22 13.11
CA ILE A 285 7.40 18.31 13.92
C ILE A 285 6.91 18.23 15.36
N GLU A 286 5.61 17.97 15.58
CA GLU A 286 5.02 17.80 16.91
C GLU A 286 5.71 16.68 17.70
N PHE A 287 5.78 15.46 17.16
CA PHE A 287 6.38 14.32 17.86
C PHE A 287 7.86 14.54 18.19
N LEU A 288 8.62 15.16 17.28
CA LEU A 288 10.01 15.54 17.55
C LEU A 288 10.10 16.62 18.63
N SER A 289 9.25 17.65 18.56
CA SER A 289 9.22 18.75 19.53
C SER A 289 8.87 18.25 20.94
N ASP A 290 7.86 17.38 21.07
CA ASP A 290 7.42 16.80 22.34
C ASP A 290 8.55 16.00 22.99
N GLY A 291 9.13 15.05 22.25
CA GLY A 291 10.21 14.21 22.75
C GLY A 291 11.44 15.03 23.17
N ARG A 292 11.83 16.04 22.36
CA ARG A 292 12.99 16.88 22.68
C ARG A 292 12.76 17.84 23.83
N SER A 293 11.54 18.32 24.01
CA SER A 293 11.21 19.23 25.11
C SER A 293 11.34 18.55 26.49
N VAL A 294 11.12 17.24 26.54
CA VAL A 294 11.20 16.43 27.77
C VAL A 294 12.57 15.76 27.92
N THR A 295 13.12 15.22 26.83
CA THR A 295 14.41 14.49 26.80
C THR A 295 15.30 15.01 25.65
N PRO A 296 15.94 16.18 25.79
CA PRO A 296 16.64 16.86 24.69
C PRO A 296 17.85 16.09 24.13
N ASP A 297 18.46 15.25 24.97
CA ASP A 297 19.64 14.45 24.64
C ASP A 297 19.30 13.04 24.11
N LYS A 298 18.02 12.62 24.18
CA LYS A 298 17.58 11.30 23.69
C LYS A 298 17.48 11.35 22.16
N PRO A 299 18.17 10.48 21.41
CA PRO A 299 18.04 10.44 19.96
C PRO A 299 16.69 9.85 19.55
N PHE A 300 16.31 10.04 18.29
CA PHE A 300 15.07 9.50 17.74
C PHE A 300 15.27 8.78 16.41
N PHE A 301 14.36 7.85 16.13
CA PHE A 301 14.10 7.29 14.81
C PHE A 301 12.72 7.77 14.35
N LEU A 302 12.65 8.47 13.22
CA LEU A 302 11.40 8.86 12.57
C LEU A 302 11.27 8.15 11.23
N TYR A 303 10.18 7.43 11.05
CA TYR A 303 9.74 6.90 9.75
C TYR A 303 8.64 7.82 9.21
N LEU A 304 9.00 8.71 8.29
CA LEU A 304 8.09 9.64 7.61
C LEU A 304 7.79 9.12 6.20
N ALA A 305 6.64 8.48 6.04
CA ALA A 305 6.24 7.85 4.78
C ALA A 305 5.04 8.57 4.16
N PHE A 306 5.30 9.37 3.13
CA PHE A 306 4.23 10.05 2.40
C PHE A 306 3.40 9.07 1.55
N GLY A 307 2.21 9.50 1.12
CA GLY A 307 1.50 8.88 0.00
C GLY A 307 1.81 9.57 -1.33
N ALA A 308 2.88 10.36 -1.40
CA ALA A 308 3.19 11.26 -2.50
C ALA A 308 3.78 10.52 -3.70
N GLY A 309 3.08 10.60 -4.83
CA GLY A 309 3.34 9.87 -6.08
C GLY A 309 2.30 8.76 -6.34
N HIS A 310 1.73 8.18 -5.28
CA HIS A 310 0.65 7.19 -5.37
C HIS A 310 -0.69 7.86 -5.67
N TRP A 311 -1.59 7.14 -6.33
CA TRP A 311 -2.96 7.60 -6.53
C TRP A 311 -3.77 7.56 -5.22
N PRO A 312 -4.75 8.46 -5.04
CA PRO A 312 -5.15 9.51 -5.97
C PRO A 312 -4.15 10.68 -6.01
N HIS A 313 -3.79 11.14 -7.21
CA HIS A 313 -2.92 12.30 -7.38
C HIS A 313 -3.69 13.57 -7.02
N HIS A 314 -3.39 14.13 -5.86
CA HIS A 314 -4.08 15.30 -5.32
C HIS A 314 -3.09 16.40 -4.98
N ALA A 315 -3.42 17.64 -5.33
CA ALA A 315 -2.57 18.78 -5.02
C ALA A 315 -3.40 20.06 -4.94
N PRO A 316 -2.99 21.05 -4.12
CA PRO A 316 -3.61 22.37 -4.17
C PRO A 316 -3.54 22.95 -5.57
N LYS A 317 -4.60 23.65 -5.99
CA LYS A 317 -4.79 24.10 -7.37
C LYS A 317 -3.60 24.92 -7.88
N GLU A 318 -3.05 25.80 -7.06
CA GLU A 318 -1.91 26.64 -7.40
C GLU A 318 -0.65 25.84 -7.75
N PHE A 319 -0.46 24.66 -7.16
CA PHE A 319 0.64 23.76 -7.49
C PHE A 319 0.42 23.05 -8.81
N ILE A 320 -0.82 22.61 -9.10
CA ILE A 320 -1.17 22.04 -10.41
C ILE A 320 -0.96 23.08 -11.52
N GLU A 321 -1.48 24.30 -11.31
CA GLU A 321 -1.44 25.37 -12.31
C GLU A 321 -0.01 25.86 -12.64
N LYS A 322 0.94 25.69 -11.71
CA LYS A 322 2.37 25.95 -11.96
C LYS A 322 2.92 25.11 -13.13
N TYR A 323 2.37 23.91 -13.33
CA TYR A 323 2.81 22.97 -14.37
C TYR A 323 2.05 23.09 -15.69
N ARG A 324 1.06 23.99 -15.80
CA ARG A 324 0.24 24.14 -17.01
C ARG A 324 1.10 24.24 -18.28
N GLY A 325 0.93 23.30 -19.20
CA GLY A 325 1.62 23.20 -20.49
C GLY A 325 3.04 22.64 -20.42
N ARG A 326 3.56 22.24 -19.24
CA ARG A 326 4.90 21.66 -19.10
C ARG A 326 5.04 20.23 -19.61
N PHE A 327 3.91 19.60 -19.93
CA PHE A 327 3.81 18.21 -20.38
C PHE A 327 3.21 18.08 -21.79
N ASP A 328 2.97 19.19 -22.50
CA ASP A 328 2.39 19.21 -23.85
C ASP A 328 3.29 18.58 -24.92
N GLN A 329 4.60 18.53 -24.67
CA GLN A 329 5.60 17.85 -25.51
C GLN A 329 5.44 16.32 -25.49
N GLY A 330 4.79 15.79 -24.45
CA GLY A 330 4.51 14.36 -24.31
C GLY A 330 5.65 13.52 -23.75
N TRP A 331 5.29 12.30 -23.34
CA TRP A 331 6.22 11.35 -22.70
C TRP A 331 7.42 10.98 -23.57
N ASP A 332 7.26 10.84 -24.90
CA ASP A 332 8.38 10.47 -25.78
C ASP A 332 9.48 11.55 -25.77
N ALA A 333 9.10 12.83 -25.83
CA ALA A 333 10.05 13.95 -25.77
C ALA A 333 10.64 14.09 -24.36
N MET A 334 9.81 14.01 -23.32
CA MET A 334 10.24 14.11 -21.92
C MET A 334 11.27 13.04 -21.54
N ARG A 335 11.15 11.80 -22.05
CA ARG A 335 12.15 10.74 -21.82
C ARG A 335 13.52 11.13 -22.37
N ASN A 336 13.57 11.72 -23.57
CA ASN A 336 14.84 12.18 -24.15
C ASN A 336 15.43 13.34 -23.33
N GLU A 337 14.61 14.33 -22.99
CA GLU A 337 15.04 15.47 -22.16
C GLU A 337 15.55 15.04 -20.78
N THR A 338 14.89 14.07 -20.16
CA THR A 338 15.27 13.53 -18.85
C THR A 338 16.58 12.74 -18.93
N LEU A 339 16.76 11.89 -19.95
CA LEU A 339 18.02 11.20 -20.16
C LEU A 339 19.18 12.18 -20.43
N ASP A 340 18.95 13.22 -21.23
CA ASP A 340 19.97 14.25 -21.50
C ASP A 340 20.40 14.94 -20.19
N ARG A 341 19.44 15.33 -19.34
CA ARG A 341 19.74 15.87 -17.99
C ARG A 341 20.46 14.86 -17.09
N GLN A 342 20.08 13.58 -17.13
CA GLN A 342 20.74 12.53 -16.35
C GLN A 342 22.22 12.36 -16.74
N LYS A 343 22.54 12.45 -18.03
CA LYS A 343 23.92 12.45 -18.53
C LYS A 343 24.68 13.68 -18.08
N GLU A 344 24.10 14.87 -18.24
CA GLU A 344 24.70 16.13 -17.78
C GLU A 344 25.00 16.13 -16.27
N LEU A 345 24.14 15.50 -15.47
CA LEU A 345 24.30 15.35 -14.02
C LEU A 345 25.26 14.20 -13.62
N GLY A 346 25.66 13.34 -14.55
CA GLY A 346 26.44 12.13 -14.29
C GLY A 346 25.67 11.02 -13.56
N ILE A 347 24.33 11.07 -13.57
CA ILE A 347 23.46 10.06 -12.96
C ILE A 347 23.52 8.74 -13.74
N VAL A 348 23.69 8.82 -15.06
CA VAL A 348 23.87 7.65 -15.92
C VAL A 348 25.10 7.83 -16.82
N PRO A 349 25.71 6.75 -17.31
CA PRO A 349 26.78 6.84 -18.29
C PRO A 349 26.41 7.62 -19.56
N GLU A 350 27.38 8.30 -20.17
CA GLU A 350 27.19 9.08 -21.42
C GLU A 350 26.65 8.23 -22.59
N ASN A 351 27.01 6.95 -22.62
CA ASN A 351 26.57 5.99 -23.63
C ASN A 351 25.20 5.35 -23.33
N THR A 352 24.54 5.69 -22.22
CA THR A 352 23.19 5.19 -21.91
C THR A 352 22.21 5.59 -23.01
N THR A 353 21.38 4.63 -23.42
CA THR A 353 20.31 4.81 -24.41
C THR A 353 18.96 4.54 -23.75
N LEU A 354 17.88 5.07 -24.34
CA LEU A 354 16.55 4.66 -23.91
C LEU A 354 16.22 3.26 -24.46
N PRO A 355 15.60 2.39 -23.66
CA PRO A 355 15.02 1.16 -24.17
C PRO A 355 13.88 1.52 -25.14
N PRO A 356 13.48 0.57 -26.01
CA PRO A 356 12.28 0.73 -26.80
C PRO A 356 11.09 1.19 -25.96
N ARG A 357 10.16 1.91 -26.58
CA ARG A 357 8.90 2.26 -25.90
C ARG A 357 8.27 0.99 -25.32
N ASP A 358 7.83 1.07 -24.08
CA ASP A 358 7.20 -0.06 -23.42
C ASP A 358 5.99 -0.57 -24.21
N PRO A 359 5.71 -1.88 -24.15
CA PRO A 359 4.48 -2.44 -24.71
C PRO A 359 3.25 -1.66 -24.23
N TYR A 360 2.23 -1.55 -25.08
CA TYR A 360 0.93 -0.92 -24.80
C TYR A 360 0.92 0.61 -24.66
N VAL A 361 2.08 1.27 -24.60
CA VAL A 361 2.16 2.73 -24.65
C VAL A 361 2.10 3.20 -26.11
N LYS A 362 1.10 4.04 -26.44
CA LYS A 362 1.02 4.70 -27.75
C LYS A 362 2.14 5.74 -27.89
N ALA A 363 2.63 5.94 -29.11
CA ALA A 363 3.47 7.11 -29.39
C ALA A 363 2.64 8.39 -29.18
N TRP A 364 3.22 9.41 -28.54
CA TRP A 364 2.52 10.66 -28.23
C TRP A 364 1.96 11.34 -29.49
N ASP A 365 2.72 11.32 -30.59
CA ASP A 365 2.30 11.89 -31.87
C ASP A 365 1.11 11.19 -32.51
N ASN A 366 0.81 9.95 -32.09
CA ASN A 366 -0.34 9.19 -32.59
C ASN A 366 -1.61 9.42 -31.75
N LEU A 367 -1.54 10.20 -30.67
CA LEU A 367 -2.70 10.58 -29.87
C LEU A 367 -3.54 11.66 -30.55
N SER A 368 -4.83 11.62 -30.31
CA SER A 368 -5.74 12.73 -30.59
C SER A 368 -5.44 13.94 -29.72
N GLU A 369 -5.90 15.12 -30.16
CA GLU A 369 -5.70 16.36 -29.41
C GLU A 369 -6.41 16.38 -28.06
N ASP A 370 -7.50 15.62 -27.90
CA ASP A 370 -8.20 15.51 -26.62
C ASP A 370 -7.48 14.53 -25.67
N GLU A 371 -6.93 13.42 -26.19
CA GLU A 371 -6.04 12.54 -25.42
C GLU A 371 -4.84 13.33 -24.87
N LYS A 372 -4.15 14.11 -25.73
CA LYS A 372 -2.99 14.92 -25.30
C LYS A 372 -3.33 15.89 -24.17
N LYS A 373 -4.47 16.61 -24.25
CA LYS A 373 -4.89 17.57 -23.21
C LYS A 373 -5.18 16.88 -21.86
N VAL A 374 -5.92 15.77 -21.89
CA VAL A 374 -6.26 15.02 -20.67
C VAL A 374 -5.01 14.44 -20.05
N TYR A 375 -4.15 13.80 -20.85
CA TYR A 375 -2.95 13.14 -20.35
C TYR A 375 -1.93 14.15 -19.84
N ALA A 376 -1.75 15.29 -20.51
CA ALA A 376 -0.91 16.38 -20.00
C ALA A 376 -1.44 16.89 -18.65
N ARG A 377 -2.75 17.13 -18.51
CA ARG A 377 -3.34 17.55 -17.23
C ARG A 377 -3.09 16.55 -16.11
N LEU A 378 -3.23 15.25 -16.35
CA LEU A 378 -2.96 14.24 -15.33
C LEU A 378 -1.49 14.26 -14.88
N ALA A 379 -0.54 14.47 -15.79
CA ALA A 379 0.87 14.66 -15.46
C ALA A 379 1.13 15.97 -14.69
N GLU A 380 0.45 17.07 -15.04
CA GLU A 380 0.53 18.33 -14.29
C GLU A 380 0.06 18.17 -12.84
N VAL A 381 -0.97 17.37 -12.62
CA VAL A 381 -1.50 17.06 -11.27
C VAL A 381 -0.49 16.23 -10.47
N HIS A 382 0.08 15.18 -11.07
CA HIS A 382 1.15 14.40 -10.46
C HIS A 382 2.35 15.29 -10.08
N ALA A 383 2.82 16.13 -11.01
CA ALA A 383 3.93 17.05 -10.76
C ALA A 383 3.61 18.08 -9.66
N GLY A 384 2.39 18.62 -9.65
CA GLY A 384 1.91 19.51 -8.59
C GLY A 384 1.88 18.83 -7.22
N TYR A 385 1.53 17.54 -7.16
CA TYR A 385 1.49 16.76 -5.91
C TYR A 385 2.89 16.50 -5.34
N VAL A 386 3.83 16.11 -6.21
CA VAL A 386 5.23 15.90 -5.83
C VAL A 386 5.88 17.22 -5.40
N ASP A 387 5.67 18.32 -6.13
CA ASP A 387 6.16 19.66 -5.76
C ASP A 387 5.58 20.11 -4.42
N TYR A 388 4.27 19.99 -4.22
CA TYR A 388 3.63 20.36 -2.95
C TYR A 388 4.24 19.59 -1.78
N THR A 389 4.42 18.28 -1.94
CA THR A 389 5.06 17.44 -0.91
C THR A 389 6.52 17.86 -0.67
N ASP A 390 7.28 18.22 -1.72
CA ASP A 390 8.63 18.77 -1.58
C ASP A 390 8.64 20.08 -0.77
N GLN A 391 7.68 20.99 -0.98
CA GLN A 391 7.59 22.22 -0.18
C GLN A 391 7.31 21.94 1.29
N GLU A 392 6.41 21.00 1.58
CA GLU A 392 6.12 20.58 2.95
C GLU A 392 7.33 19.88 3.59
N LEU A 393 8.06 19.05 2.83
CA LEU A 393 9.34 18.49 3.27
C LEU A 393 10.38 19.59 3.54
N GLY A 394 10.38 20.66 2.75
CA GLY A 394 11.20 21.86 2.99
C GLY A 394 10.96 22.46 4.37
N ARG A 395 9.70 22.62 4.77
CA ARG A 395 9.34 23.07 6.13
C ARG A 395 9.89 22.15 7.21
N PHE A 396 9.83 20.83 6.98
CA PHE A 396 10.38 19.86 7.91
C PHE A 396 11.91 19.97 8.04
N LEU A 397 12.63 20.02 6.92
CA LEU A 397 14.09 20.19 6.91
C LEU A 397 14.52 21.51 7.57
N ASP A 398 13.78 22.59 7.33
CA ASP A 398 14.02 23.89 7.95
C ASP A 398 13.83 23.83 9.47
N TYR A 399 12.84 23.09 9.96
CA TYR A 399 12.69 22.84 11.40
C TYR A 399 13.90 22.08 11.97
N LEU A 400 14.39 21.02 11.30
CA LEU A 400 15.59 20.29 11.74
C LEU A 400 16.82 21.20 11.82
N GLU A 401 16.98 22.11 10.86
CA GLU A 401 18.08 23.08 10.83
C GLU A 401 17.94 24.13 11.95
N GLN A 402 16.76 24.76 12.06
CA GLN A 402 16.49 25.81 13.05
C GLN A 402 16.55 25.30 14.49
N SER A 403 16.17 24.03 14.72
CA SER A 403 16.28 23.38 16.03
C SER A 403 17.69 22.86 16.34
N GLY A 404 18.64 23.00 15.40
CA GLY A 404 20.05 22.64 15.57
C GLY A 404 20.32 21.13 15.57
N ILE A 405 19.39 20.30 15.11
CA ILE A 405 19.52 18.84 15.15
C ILE A 405 19.95 18.21 13.82
N LEU A 406 19.76 18.92 12.70
CA LEU A 406 20.08 18.41 11.36
C LEU A 406 21.51 17.88 11.25
N ASN A 407 22.48 18.57 11.86
CA ASN A 407 23.89 18.22 11.71
C ASN A 407 24.21 16.79 12.18
N ASN A 408 23.60 16.33 13.28
CA ASN A 408 23.77 14.97 13.81
C ASN A 408 22.54 14.08 13.55
N THR A 409 21.95 14.22 12.37
CA THR A 409 20.81 13.40 11.93
C THR A 409 21.18 12.70 10.62
N ILE A 410 21.01 11.39 10.57
CA ILE A 410 21.09 10.60 9.34
C ILE A 410 19.71 10.65 8.70
N ILE A 411 19.62 11.15 7.47
CA ILE A 411 18.39 11.17 6.68
C ILE A 411 18.59 10.23 5.49
N VAL A 412 17.72 9.23 5.37
CA VAL A 412 17.63 8.35 4.20
C VAL A 412 16.32 8.68 3.49
N LEU A 413 16.40 9.21 2.27
CA LEU A 413 15.23 9.41 1.41
C LEU A 413 15.23 8.35 0.31
N VAL A 414 14.09 7.69 0.11
CA VAL A 414 13.87 6.69 -0.95
C VAL A 414 12.49 6.87 -1.60
N SER A 415 12.36 6.46 -2.86
CA SER A 415 11.07 5.98 -3.38
C SER A 415 10.94 4.49 -3.07
N ASP A 416 9.74 4.00 -2.75
CA ASP A 416 9.55 2.59 -2.36
C ASP A 416 9.42 1.61 -3.54
N ASN A 417 9.20 2.13 -4.75
CA ASN A 417 9.27 1.42 -6.03
C ASN A 417 9.17 2.41 -7.18
N GLY A 418 9.36 1.90 -8.40
CA GLY A 418 9.21 2.71 -9.60
C GLY A 418 7.77 3.21 -9.82
N ALA A 419 7.59 3.99 -10.89
CA ALA A 419 6.34 4.65 -11.21
C ALA A 419 5.16 3.68 -11.39
N SER A 420 3.96 4.11 -10.99
CA SER A 420 2.75 3.29 -11.03
C SER A 420 2.17 3.12 -12.44
N PRO A 421 1.90 1.88 -12.90
CA PRO A 421 1.23 1.60 -14.15
C PRO A 421 -0.30 1.48 -14.03
N GLU A 422 -0.88 1.72 -12.85
CA GLU A 422 -2.28 1.37 -12.56
C GLU A 422 -3.30 2.24 -13.31
N GLY A 423 -2.84 3.29 -13.96
CA GLY A 423 -3.71 4.19 -14.72
C GLY A 423 -4.16 3.73 -16.08
N ASP A 424 -3.78 2.54 -16.55
CA ASP A 424 -4.09 2.06 -17.91
C ASP A 424 -3.58 3.00 -19.03
N ALA A 425 -4.01 2.77 -20.27
CA ALA A 425 -3.60 3.57 -21.43
C ALA A 425 -4.06 5.05 -21.39
N ASN A 426 -5.09 5.38 -20.60
CA ASN A 426 -5.78 6.67 -20.59
C ASN A 426 -5.62 7.44 -19.27
N GLY A 427 -5.27 6.78 -18.17
CA GLY A 427 -5.41 7.35 -16.82
C GLY A 427 -6.85 7.24 -16.33
N TYR A 428 -7.07 7.63 -15.08
CA TYR A 428 -8.39 7.68 -14.46
C TYR A 428 -8.64 9.06 -13.86
N ASP A 429 -9.89 9.52 -13.88
CA ASP A 429 -10.35 10.55 -12.94
C ASP A 429 -10.96 9.95 -11.67
N ASN A 430 -11.30 8.66 -11.69
CA ASN A 430 -11.80 7.90 -10.54
C ASN A 430 -11.20 6.47 -10.49
N MET A 431 -10.19 6.27 -9.64
CA MET A 431 -9.54 4.96 -9.41
C MET A 431 -10.42 3.89 -8.75
N ALA A 432 -11.66 4.22 -8.35
CA ALA A 432 -12.64 3.20 -7.98
C ALA A 432 -12.97 2.27 -9.17
N PHE A 433 -12.78 2.72 -10.41
CA PHE A 433 -12.94 1.87 -11.61
C PHE A 433 -11.89 0.75 -11.64
N TRP A 434 -10.61 1.09 -11.53
CA TRP A 434 -9.51 0.12 -11.53
C TRP A 434 -9.69 -0.95 -10.45
N SER A 435 -10.02 -0.50 -9.23
CA SER A 435 -10.25 -1.38 -8.06
C SER A 435 -11.38 -2.40 -8.28
N ASN A 436 -12.25 -2.15 -9.26
CA ASN A 436 -13.40 -2.96 -9.62
C ASN A 436 -13.28 -3.67 -10.97
N GLY A 437 -12.07 -3.73 -11.54
CA GLY A 437 -11.83 -4.40 -12.83
C GLY A 437 -12.43 -3.65 -14.01
N LEU A 438 -12.62 -2.33 -13.89
CA LEU A 438 -13.21 -1.47 -14.91
C LEU A 438 -12.21 -0.44 -15.44
N SER A 439 -12.30 -0.13 -16.75
CA SER A 439 -11.47 0.88 -17.42
C SER A 439 -12.31 2.00 -18.03
N GLU A 440 -11.78 3.22 -18.02
CA GLU A 440 -12.36 4.41 -18.67
C GLU A 440 -12.06 4.46 -20.19
N GLY A 441 -12.14 3.30 -20.84
CA GLY A 441 -11.95 3.15 -22.28
C GLY A 441 -10.49 2.98 -22.71
N GLY A 442 -9.58 2.64 -21.79
CA GLY A 442 -8.21 2.26 -22.09
C GLY A 442 -8.14 0.88 -22.75
N ASP A 443 -7.21 0.69 -23.68
CA ASP A 443 -6.88 -0.65 -24.19
C ASP A 443 -5.91 -1.30 -23.19
N PHE A 444 -6.45 -2.16 -22.32
CA PHE A 444 -5.69 -2.91 -21.33
C PHE A 444 -5.15 -4.24 -21.90
N SER A 445 -4.84 -4.31 -23.19
CA SER A 445 -4.33 -5.53 -23.81
C SER A 445 -2.88 -5.85 -23.42
N GLY A 446 -2.54 -5.93 -22.12
CA GLY A 446 -1.45 -6.82 -21.71
C GLY A 446 -0.59 -6.48 -20.49
N PHE A 447 -0.86 -5.45 -19.68
CA PHE A 447 -0.18 -5.33 -18.37
C PHE A 447 -0.91 -6.10 -17.24
N LEU A 448 -2.23 -6.05 -17.20
CA LEU A 448 -3.15 -6.78 -16.32
C LEU A 448 -4.36 -7.16 -17.20
N SER A 449 -4.57 -8.44 -17.49
CA SER A 449 -5.65 -8.84 -18.43
C SER A 449 -7.06 -8.67 -17.83
N ASP A 450 -8.08 -8.60 -18.70
CA ASP A 450 -9.51 -8.82 -18.39
C ASP A 450 -10.35 -7.67 -17.80
N TYR A 451 -9.99 -6.40 -18.02
CA TYR A 451 -10.82 -5.26 -17.62
C TYR A 451 -12.02 -5.04 -18.54
N GLN A 452 -13.16 -4.67 -17.96
CA GLN A 452 -14.36 -4.28 -18.71
C GLN A 452 -14.40 -2.76 -18.89
N GLN A 453 -14.72 -2.31 -20.10
CA GLN A 453 -14.94 -0.88 -20.31
C GLN A 453 -16.21 -0.42 -19.59
N VAL A 454 -16.11 0.68 -18.87
CA VAL A 454 -17.25 1.38 -18.29
C VAL A 454 -18.15 1.87 -19.44
N PRO A 455 -19.42 1.44 -19.53
CA PRO A 455 -20.32 1.92 -20.57
C PRO A 455 -20.49 3.44 -20.49
N GLY A 456 -20.07 4.15 -21.55
CA GLY A 456 -20.22 5.60 -21.64
C GLY A 456 -19.07 6.43 -21.06
N SER A 457 -18.07 5.82 -20.40
CA SER A 457 -16.81 6.54 -20.10
C SER A 457 -15.85 6.46 -21.29
N ASN A 458 -15.21 7.57 -21.62
CA ASN A 458 -14.21 7.72 -22.67
C ASN A 458 -13.47 9.06 -22.46
N ILE A 459 -12.55 9.38 -23.37
CA ILE A 459 -11.75 10.61 -23.29
C ILE A 459 -12.57 11.90 -23.22
N SER A 460 -13.75 11.97 -23.82
CA SER A 460 -14.62 13.15 -23.75
C SER A 460 -15.23 13.35 -22.36
N THR A 461 -15.48 12.26 -21.63
CA THR A 461 -15.93 12.31 -20.23
C THR A 461 -14.83 12.93 -19.37
N LEU A 462 -13.60 12.42 -19.47
CA LEU A 462 -12.43 12.96 -18.77
C LEU A 462 -12.20 14.44 -19.12
N LEU A 463 -12.29 14.79 -20.41
CA LEU A 463 -12.14 16.17 -20.87
C LEU A 463 -13.21 17.11 -20.27
N SER A 464 -14.44 16.66 -20.11
CA SER A 464 -15.50 17.47 -19.49
C SER A 464 -15.27 17.74 -18.00
N ARG A 465 -14.40 16.96 -17.36
CA ARG A 465 -14.07 17.03 -15.94
C ARG A 465 -12.64 17.52 -15.67
N LEU A 466 -11.95 18.00 -16.70
CA LEU A 466 -10.53 18.38 -16.66
C LEU A 466 -10.15 19.33 -15.51
N ASP A 467 -11.03 20.26 -15.16
CA ASP A 467 -10.80 21.25 -14.09
C ASP A 467 -11.05 20.70 -12.68
N LEU A 468 -11.64 19.50 -12.56
CA LEU A 468 -11.86 18.79 -11.29
C LEU A 468 -10.68 17.88 -10.92
N ILE A 469 -9.91 17.43 -11.92
CA ILE A 469 -8.80 16.49 -11.75
C ILE A 469 -7.75 17.07 -10.81
N GLY A 470 -7.43 16.34 -9.75
CA GLY A 470 -6.48 16.71 -8.70
C GLY A 470 -7.12 17.35 -7.47
N GLY A 471 -8.37 17.80 -7.60
CA GLY A 471 -9.17 18.34 -6.50
C GLY A 471 -10.02 17.28 -5.78
N PRO A 472 -10.77 17.67 -4.74
CA PRO A 472 -11.57 16.76 -3.92
C PRO A 472 -12.76 16.09 -4.65
N MET A 473 -13.06 16.52 -5.88
CA MET A 473 -14.14 15.96 -6.71
C MET A 473 -13.65 14.90 -7.71
N SER A 474 -12.38 14.49 -7.60
CA SER A 474 -11.75 13.47 -8.42
C SER A 474 -10.95 12.51 -7.54
N TYR A 475 -10.55 11.38 -8.10
CA TYR A 475 -9.70 10.37 -7.48
C TYR A 475 -8.70 9.82 -8.53
N PRO A 476 -7.77 10.66 -9.03
CA PRO A 476 -7.17 10.46 -10.34
C PRO A 476 -5.81 9.75 -10.32
N THR A 477 -5.40 9.24 -11.49
CA THR A 477 -4.02 8.80 -11.77
C THR A 477 -3.68 9.01 -13.26
N TYR A 478 -2.41 9.16 -13.60
CA TYR A 478 -1.96 9.36 -14.97
C TYR A 478 -1.96 8.07 -15.83
N PRO A 479 -1.90 8.14 -17.17
CA PRO A 479 -1.72 6.96 -18.02
C PRO A 479 -0.31 6.33 -17.96
N LEU A 480 -0.21 5.07 -18.39
CA LEU A 480 1.03 4.27 -18.54
C LEU A 480 2.18 5.02 -19.22
N GLY A 481 1.87 5.87 -20.21
CA GLY A 481 2.89 6.65 -20.92
C GLY A 481 3.66 7.61 -20.00
N TRP A 482 3.01 8.15 -18.97
CA TRP A 482 3.69 8.99 -17.98
C TRP A 482 4.45 8.17 -16.94
N ALA A 483 3.97 6.99 -16.55
CA ALA A 483 4.77 6.06 -15.74
C ALA A 483 6.10 5.71 -16.43
N MET A 484 6.08 5.48 -17.75
CA MET A 484 7.29 5.27 -18.57
C MET A 484 8.21 6.48 -18.62
N ALA A 485 7.65 7.68 -18.67
CA ALA A 485 8.44 8.89 -18.64
C ALA A 485 9.09 9.10 -17.26
N ASP A 486 8.36 8.80 -16.19
CA ASP A 486 8.80 9.00 -14.81
C ASP A 486 9.89 8.00 -14.40
N ASN A 487 9.92 6.82 -15.01
CA ASN A 487 10.97 5.82 -14.81
C ASN A 487 12.24 6.02 -15.65
N THR A 488 12.32 7.07 -16.46
CA THR A 488 13.48 7.29 -17.36
C THR A 488 14.83 7.13 -16.62
N PRO A 489 15.78 6.36 -17.17
CA PRO A 489 15.77 5.71 -18.49
C PRO A 489 15.23 4.27 -18.47
N ASN A 490 14.77 3.81 -17.30
CA ASN A 490 14.54 2.42 -17.02
C ASN A 490 13.29 1.87 -17.72
N ARG A 491 13.32 0.57 -18.04
CA ARG A 491 12.25 -0.15 -18.73
C ARG A 491 11.15 -0.59 -17.77
N LEU A 492 9.89 -0.46 -18.17
CA LEU A 492 8.69 -0.86 -17.42
C LEU A 492 8.55 -0.15 -16.05
N TYR A 493 7.82 -0.76 -15.12
CA TYR A 493 7.16 -0.07 -13.99
C TYR A 493 7.19 -0.90 -12.70
N LYS A 494 6.63 -0.33 -11.62
CA LYS A 494 6.09 -1.05 -10.46
C LYS A 494 5.39 -2.34 -10.92
N TRP A 495 5.41 -3.38 -10.08
CA TRP A 495 5.02 -4.77 -10.35
C TRP A 495 6.05 -5.62 -11.11
N THR A 496 7.02 -5.02 -11.78
CA THR A 496 7.99 -5.76 -12.62
C THR A 496 9.39 -5.74 -12.03
N THR A 497 10.20 -6.78 -12.27
CA THR A 497 11.60 -6.81 -11.79
C THR A 497 12.60 -6.18 -12.76
N TYR A 498 12.11 -5.54 -13.83
CA TYR A 498 12.93 -4.66 -14.68
C TYR A 498 13.36 -3.43 -13.88
N GLN A 499 14.39 -2.72 -14.34
CA GLN A 499 14.90 -1.52 -13.65
C GLN A 499 13.78 -0.50 -13.39
N GLY A 500 12.78 -0.37 -14.25
CA GLY A 500 11.69 0.59 -14.03
C GLY A 500 10.75 0.22 -12.89
N GLY A 501 10.79 -1.02 -12.38
CA GLY A 501 10.10 -1.39 -11.15
C GLY A 501 11.01 -1.37 -9.92
N VAL A 502 12.28 -1.76 -10.08
CA VAL A 502 13.18 -2.00 -8.93
C VAL A 502 14.28 -0.98 -8.76
N HIS A 503 14.59 -0.10 -9.71
CA HIS A 503 15.73 0.83 -9.63
C HIS A 503 15.22 2.23 -9.30
N ASP A 504 15.47 2.66 -8.07
CA ASP A 504 14.82 3.83 -7.47
C ASP A 504 15.83 4.85 -6.93
N ALA A 505 15.35 6.07 -6.75
CA ALA A 505 16.16 7.14 -6.19
C ALA A 505 16.42 6.89 -4.69
N MET A 506 17.68 7.00 -4.26
CA MET A 506 18.04 7.09 -2.84
C MET A 506 19.01 8.23 -2.57
N ILE A 507 18.77 8.95 -1.48
CA ILE A 507 19.67 9.97 -0.93
C ILE A 507 20.00 9.60 0.52
N ILE A 508 21.28 9.67 0.89
CA ILE A 508 21.71 9.59 2.29
C ILE A 508 22.43 10.87 2.67
N SER A 509 21.93 11.59 3.68
CA SER A 509 22.57 12.78 4.24
C SER A 509 22.90 12.58 5.71
N TRP A 510 24.11 12.99 6.10
CA TRP A 510 24.54 13.06 7.51
C TRP A 510 25.64 14.11 7.63
N PRO A 511 25.28 15.40 7.80
CA PRO A 511 26.23 16.51 7.64
C PRO A 511 27.45 16.46 8.58
N ALA A 512 27.33 15.83 9.76
CA ALA A 512 28.47 15.66 10.67
C ALA A 512 29.49 14.60 10.21
N ARG A 513 29.14 13.71 9.27
CA ARG A 513 29.97 12.55 8.88
C ARG A 513 30.27 12.48 7.39
N ILE A 514 29.30 12.82 6.55
CA ILE A 514 29.42 12.82 5.09
C ILE A 514 29.89 14.22 4.68
N MET A 515 31.10 14.29 4.13
CA MET A 515 31.72 15.55 3.72
C MET A 515 31.76 15.72 2.18
N ASP A 516 31.50 14.65 1.44
CA ASP A 516 31.52 14.59 -0.02
C ASP A 516 30.16 15.00 -0.60
N ASN A 517 29.76 16.23 -0.28
CA ASN A 517 28.41 16.76 -0.53
C ASN A 517 28.04 16.76 -2.01
N GLY A 518 26.85 16.22 -2.34
CA GLY A 518 26.29 16.21 -3.70
C GLY A 518 26.84 15.12 -4.61
N SER A 519 27.80 14.33 -4.14
CA SER A 519 28.46 13.28 -4.92
C SER A 519 27.56 12.07 -5.15
N ILE A 520 27.89 11.30 -6.17
CA ILE A 520 27.13 10.12 -6.61
C ILE A 520 27.82 8.84 -6.11
N ARG A 521 27.03 7.82 -5.77
CA ARG A 521 27.47 6.47 -5.40
C ARG A 521 26.88 5.47 -6.37
N THR A 522 27.76 4.73 -7.03
CA THR A 522 27.45 3.79 -8.11
C THR A 522 27.43 2.32 -7.65
N GLN A 523 27.76 2.06 -6.39
CA GLN A 523 27.70 0.73 -5.80
C GLN A 523 26.27 0.21 -5.83
N PHE A 524 26.10 -1.05 -6.26
CA PHE A 524 24.80 -1.71 -6.21
C PHE A 524 24.37 -1.83 -4.75
N CYS A 525 23.17 -1.33 -4.47
CA CYS A 525 22.53 -1.42 -3.16
C CYS A 525 21.06 -1.77 -3.32
N HIS A 526 20.49 -2.37 -2.28
CA HIS A 526 19.09 -2.77 -2.20
C HIS A 526 18.47 -2.27 -0.89
N ALA A 527 17.15 -2.16 -0.81
CA ALA A 527 16.42 -1.68 0.38
C ALA A 527 16.81 -2.42 1.67
N ILE A 528 17.19 -3.70 1.58
CA ILE A 528 17.66 -4.50 2.73
C ILE A 528 18.98 -4.02 3.32
N ASP A 529 19.75 -3.21 2.58
CA ASP A 529 21.05 -2.70 3.01
C ASP A 529 20.93 -1.48 3.93
N VAL A 530 19.76 -0.85 4.01
CA VAL A 530 19.54 0.37 4.79
C VAL A 530 19.64 0.11 6.29
N VAL A 531 18.94 -0.90 6.82
CA VAL A 531 19.00 -1.25 8.26
C VAL A 531 20.42 -1.57 8.75
N PRO A 532 21.22 -2.47 8.13
CA PRO A 532 22.59 -2.70 8.58
C PRO A 532 23.47 -1.46 8.47
N THR A 533 23.21 -0.57 7.50
CA THR A 533 23.90 0.72 7.40
C THR A 533 23.62 1.59 8.62
N ILE A 534 22.37 1.70 9.04
CA ILE A 534 22.00 2.48 10.23
C ILE A 534 22.58 1.86 11.49
N LEU A 535 22.43 0.54 11.67
CA LEU A 535 22.97 -0.18 12.82
C LEU A 535 24.49 0.02 12.96
N GLU A 536 25.25 -0.09 11.87
CA GLU A 536 26.69 0.20 11.87
C GLU A 536 26.97 1.69 12.19
N ALA A 537 26.22 2.62 11.60
CA ALA A 537 26.41 4.06 11.79
C ALA A 537 26.15 4.52 13.23
N VAL A 538 25.17 3.92 13.92
CA VAL A 538 24.84 4.24 15.32
C VAL A 538 25.62 3.39 16.33
N GLY A 539 26.36 2.37 15.87
CA GLY A 539 27.16 1.48 16.71
C GLY A 539 26.35 0.46 17.51
N ILE A 540 25.19 0.03 16.99
CA ILE A 540 24.29 -0.95 17.62
C ILE A 540 24.31 -2.26 16.81
N GLY A 541 24.40 -3.40 17.48
CA GLY A 541 24.27 -4.71 16.84
C GLY A 541 22.81 -5.15 16.73
N ALA A 542 22.46 -5.90 15.68
CA ALA A 542 21.15 -6.55 15.60
C ALA A 542 21.03 -7.61 16.73
N PRO A 543 19.89 -7.68 17.45
CA PRO A 543 19.73 -8.62 18.56
C PRO A 543 19.61 -10.07 18.05
N GLU A 544 20.15 -11.02 18.81
CA GLU A 544 19.96 -12.46 18.53
C GLU A 544 18.57 -12.96 18.95
N VAL A 545 17.99 -12.34 19.97
CA VAL A 545 16.65 -12.61 20.49
C VAL A 545 15.98 -11.28 20.83
N TYR A 546 14.72 -11.12 20.42
CA TYR A 546 13.90 -9.95 20.74
C TYR A 546 12.51 -10.41 21.19
N ASN A 547 12.02 -9.92 22.34
CA ASN A 547 10.72 -10.32 22.91
C ASN A 547 10.46 -11.83 22.92
N GLY A 548 11.50 -12.63 23.19
CA GLY A 548 11.42 -14.10 23.23
C GLY A 548 11.47 -14.81 21.87
N TYR A 549 11.54 -14.08 20.76
CA TYR A 549 11.68 -14.65 19.42
C TYR A 549 13.15 -14.67 18.99
N PRO A 550 13.69 -15.83 18.55
CA PRO A 550 15.01 -15.88 17.95
C PRO A 550 15.01 -15.15 16.60
N GLN A 551 16.01 -14.31 16.37
CA GLN A 551 16.05 -13.44 15.20
C GLN A 551 16.78 -14.11 14.04
N LYS A 552 16.23 -13.94 12.83
CA LYS A 552 16.92 -14.30 11.58
C LYS A 552 18.15 -13.38 11.40
N PRO A 553 19.23 -13.83 10.76
CA PRO A 553 20.34 -12.94 10.42
C PRO A 553 19.87 -11.75 9.58
N ILE A 554 20.58 -10.62 9.68
CA ILE A 554 20.44 -9.53 8.70
C ILE A 554 20.98 -10.02 7.36
N GLU A 555 20.23 -9.81 6.28
CA GLU A 555 20.58 -10.30 4.94
C GLU A 555 21.19 -9.20 4.06
N GLY A 556 20.97 -7.93 4.42
CA GLY A 556 21.63 -6.80 3.80
C GLY A 556 23.08 -6.59 4.22
N ILE A 557 23.77 -5.70 3.49
CA ILE A 557 25.16 -5.33 3.69
C ILE A 557 25.23 -3.83 3.89
N SER A 558 25.85 -3.39 4.98
CA SER A 558 26.02 -1.97 5.29
C SER A 558 26.76 -1.21 4.17
N LEU A 559 26.26 0.00 3.91
CA LEU A 559 26.78 0.97 2.95
C LEU A 559 27.74 1.98 3.59
N VAL A 560 28.03 1.92 4.90
CA VAL A 560 28.90 2.92 5.58
C VAL A 560 30.25 3.08 4.87
N TYR A 561 30.77 2.01 4.25
CA TYR A 561 32.02 2.07 3.50
C TYR A 561 32.01 3.04 2.31
N THR A 562 30.85 3.33 1.73
CA THR A 562 30.71 4.25 0.59
C THR A 562 30.76 5.71 1.04
N PHE A 563 30.55 6.03 2.32
CA PHE A 563 30.42 7.42 2.78
C PHE A 563 31.66 8.26 2.46
N ASP A 564 32.85 7.68 2.61
CA ASP A 564 34.13 8.34 2.33
C ASP A 564 34.87 7.79 1.11
N GLN A 565 34.36 6.72 0.49
CA GLN A 565 35.05 6.00 -0.58
C GLN A 565 34.12 5.87 -1.80
N PRO A 566 33.95 6.94 -2.59
CA PRO A 566 33.05 6.94 -3.75
C PRO A 566 33.37 5.84 -4.77
N ASP A 567 34.65 5.44 -4.89
CA ASP A 567 35.12 4.45 -5.86
C ASP A 567 35.32 3.04 -5.26
N ALA A 568 34.89 2.81 -4.01
CA ALA A 568 35.00 1.48 -3.40
C ALA A 568 34.15 0.45 -4.19
N PRO A 569 34.64 -0.77 -4.41
CA PRO A 569 33.84 -1.79 -5.11
C PRO A 569 32.59 -2.14 -4.31
N THR A 570 31.53 -2.51 -5.01
CA THR A 570 30.30 -3.07 -4.41
C THR A 570 30.66 -4.27 -3.52
N ARG A 571 30.25 -4.24 -2.25
CA ARG A 571 30.43 -5.38 -1.33
C ARG A 571 29.38 -6.48 -1.50
N LYS A 572 28.18 -6.12 -1.97
CA LYS A 572 27.13 -7.08 -2.32
C LYS A 572 27.50 -7.86 -3.58
N THR A 573 27.26 -9.16 -3.54
CA THR A 573 27.58 -10.07 -4.65
C THR A 573 26.35 -10.54 -5.39
N VAL A 574 25.20 -10.67 -4.73
CA VAL A 574 23.96 -11.20 -5.31
C VAL A 574 22.73 -10.54 -4.68
N GLN A 575 21.69 -10.34 -5.48
CA GLN A 575 20.36 -9.94 -5.03
C GLN A 575 19.32 -10.52 -5.99
N TYR A 576 18.37 -11.30 -5.48
CA TYR A 576 17.21 -11.74 -6.25
C TYR A 576 16.10 -10.69 -6.16
N PHE A 577 15.19 -10.77 -7.13
CA PHE A 577 13.95 -10.03 -7.24
C PHE A 577 12.84 -11.00 -7.67
N GLU A 578 11.66 -10.85 -7.07
CA GLU A 578 10.45 -11.53 -7.51
C GLU A 578 9.26 -10.65 -7.16
N MET A 579 8.37 -10.45 -8.13
CA MET A 579 7.08 -9.80 -7.91
C MET A 579 6.03 -10.41 -8.82
N MET A 580 5.02 -11.02 -8.22
CA MET A 580 3.85 -11.57 -8.92
C MET A 580 4.19 -12.50 -10.10
N GLY A 581 5.24 -13.31 -9.94
CA GLY A 581 5.73 -14.25 -10.93
C GLY A 581 6.84 -13.69 -11.84
N THR A 582 6.98 -12.37 -11.93
CA THR A 582 8.10 -11.74 -12.64
C THR A 582 9.37 -11.90 -11.83
N ARG A 583 10.47 -12.32 -12.47
CA ARG A 583 11.69 -12.79 -11.80
C ARG A 583 12.90 -11.99 -12.26
N GLY A 584 13.80 -11.66 -11.34
CA GLY A 584 15.08 -11.05 -11.69
C GLY A 584 16.18 -11.44 -10.73
N ILE A 585 17.43 -11.45 -11.19
CA ILE A 585 18.60 -11.58 -10.33
C ILE A 585 19.73 -10.70 -10.80
N TRP A 586 20.34 -9.99 -9.86
CA TRP A 586 21.61 -9.30 -10.05
C TRP A 586 22.75 -10.11 -9.44
N HIS A 587 23.84 -10.28 -10.19
CA HIS A 587 25.07 -10.91 -9.72
C HIS A 587 26.30 -10.23 -10.34
N GLN A 588 27.07 -9.51 -9.51
CA GLN A 588 28.36 -8.91 -9.88
C GLN A 588 28.33 -8.10 -11.20
N GLY A 589 27.32 -7.25 -11.36
CA GLY A 589 27.15 -6.39 -12.54
C GLY A 589 26.24 -6.96 -13.62
N TRP A 590 26.02 -8.28 -13.65
CA TRP A 590 25.06 -8.90 -14.55
C TRP A 590 23.66 -8.91 -13.95
N LYS A 591 22.63 -8.74 -14.78
CA LYS A 591 21.24 -8.92 -14.39
C LYS A 591 20.52 -9.82 -15.39
N ALA A 592 19.79 -10.81 -14.90
CA ALA A 592 18.85 -11.60 -15.71
C ALA A 592 17.43 -11.32 -15.26
N VAL A 593 16.49 -11.21 -16.20
CA VAL A 593 15.07 -10.90 -15.94
C VAL A 593 14.16 -11.77 -16.79
N ALA A 594 13.05 -12.24 -16.24
CA ALA A 594 11.96 -12.89 -16.96
C ALA A 594 10.63 -12.26 -16.57
N PHE A 595 9.96 -11.62 -17.54
CA PHE A 595 8.62 -11.09 -17.39
C PHE A 595 7.59 -12.22 -17.28
N HIS A 596 6.62 -12.07 -16.37
CA HIS A 596 5.50 -12.99 -16.25
C HIS A 596 4.18 -12.22 -16.18
N HIS A 597 3.19 -12.65 -16.96
CA HIS A 597 1.83 -12.11 -16.84
C HIS A 597 1.12 -12.75 -15.65
N VAL A 598 0.50 -11.93 -14.80
CA VAL A 598 -0.35 -12.41 -13.71
C VAL A 598 -1.54 -13.23 -14.25
N ASN A 599 -2.01 -14.18 -13.45
CA ASN A 599 -3.13 -15.08 -13.76
C ASN A 599 -2.93 -15.90 -15.05
N SER A 600 -1.69 -16.19 -15.46
CA SER A 600 -1.38 -16.95 -16.67
C SER A 600 -1.40 -18.48 -16.46
N GLY A 601 -1.66 -18.93 -15.23
CA GLY A 601 -1.82 -20.33 -14.88
C GLY A 601 -0.53 -21.01 -14.43
N GLY A 602 0.47 -20.24 -13.99
CA GLY A 602 1.72 -20.75 -13.44
C GLY A 602 2.67 -21.37 -14.46
N ASN A 603 2.58 -20.98 -15.73
CA ASN A 603 3.42 -21.47 -16.83
C ASN A 603 4.81 -20.79 -16.87
N PHE A 604 5.49 -20.70 -15.72
CA PHE A 604 6.76 -19.99 -15.56
C PHE A 604 7.91 -20.54 -16.42
N ASP A 605 7.79 -21.79 -16.90
CA ASP A 605 8.74 -22.44 -17.81
C ASP A 605 8.64 -21.93 -19.26
N GLN A 606 7.58 -21.19 -19.59
CA GLN A 606 7.36 -20.60 -20.91
C GLN A 606 7.85 -19.14 -21.00
N ASP A 607 8.16 -18.51 -19.86
CA ASP A 607 8.70 -17.16 -19.84
C ASP A 607 10.08 -17.13 -20.48
N THR A 608 10.39 -16.03 -21.17
CA THR A 608 11.69 -15.82 -21.79
C THR A 608 12.57 -15.02 -20.84
N TRP A 609 13.76 -15.54 -20.56
CA TRP A 609 14.79 -14.80 -19.83
C TRP A 609 15.60 -13.91 -20.78
N GLU A 610 15.83 -12.68 -20.35
CA GLU A 610 16.72 -11.68 -20.93
C GLU A 610 17.96 -11.53 -20.02
N LEU A 611 19.11 -11.16 -20.59
CA LEU A 611 20.37 -10.97 -19.86
C LEU A 611 21.00 -9.61 -20.17
N TYR A 612 21.47 -8.90 -19.14
CA TYR A 612 22.03 -7.56 -19.23
C TYR A 612 23.34 -7.43 -18.45
N ASP A 613 24.27 -6.61 -18.96
CA ASP A 613 25.44 -6.12 -18.22
C ASP A 613 25.20 -4.68 -17.76
N LEU A 614 24.76 -4.53 -16.51
CA LEU A 614 24.42 -3.23 -15.94
C LEU A 614 25.65 -2.33 -15.69
N THR A 615 26.87 -2.85 -15.84
CA THR A 615 28.08 -2.00 -15.78
C THR A 615 28.22 -1.10 -17.00
N ASN A 616 27.63 -1.51 -18.14
CA ASN A 616 27.69 -0.80 -19.42
C ASN A 616 26.32 -0.36 -19.93
N ASP A 617 25.23 -0.99 -19.46
CA ASP A 617 23.84 -0.71 -19.83
C ASP A 617 22.95 -0.63 -18.60
N THR A 618 22.89 0.54 -17.96
CA THR A 618 22.07 0.77 -16.77
C THR A 618 20.56 0.71 -17.04
N SER A 619 20.15 0.69 -18.31
CA SER A 619 18.77 0.87 -18.75
C SER A 619 18.08 -0.41 -19.22
N GLU A 620 18.81 -1.53 -19.27
CA GLU A 620 18.35 -2.81 -19.84
C GLU A 620 17.91 -2.69 -21.32
N SER A 621 18.65 -1.91 -22.11
CA SER A 621 18.35 -1.68 -23.52
C SER A 621 18.82 -2.80 -24.45
N HIS A 622 19.87 -3.54 -24.08
CA HIS A 622 20.54 -4.52 -24.94
C HIS A 622 20.52 -5.92 -24.31
N ASP A 623 19.60 -6.77 -24.77
CA ASP A 623 19.55 -8.17 -24.35
C ASP A 623 20.74 -8.97 -24.94
N LEU A 624 21.52 -9.56 -24.05
CA LEU A 624 22.72 -10.34 -24.29
C LEU A 624 22.51 -11.85 -24.16
N ALA A 625 21.27 -12.31 -23.90
CA ALA A 625 20.95 -13.71 -23.67
C ALA A 625 21.44 -14.62 -24.80
N ALA A 626 21.24 -14.22 -26.06
CA ALA A 626 21.67 -14.97 -27.23
C ALA A 626 23.20 -15.00 -27.42
N GLU A 627 23.92 -13.98 -26.91
CA GLU A 627 25.37 -13.89 -27.01
C GLU A 627 26.10 -14.64 -25.88
N TYR A 628 25.52 -14.64 -24.67
CA TYR A 628 26.09 -15.29 -23.48
C TYR A 628 25.13 -16.31 -22.84
N PRO A 629 24.71 -17.38 -23.56
CA PRO A 629 23.73 -18.35 -23.06
C PRO A 629 24.22 -19.13 -21.83
N GLU A 630 25.52 -19.40 -21.72
CA GLU A 630 26.10 -20.05 -20.53
C GLU A 630 26.01 -19.14 -19.30
N LYS A 631 26.20 -17.82 -19.48
CA LYS A 631 26.05 -16.85 -18.40
C LYS A 631 24.59 -16.72 -18.00
N LEU A 632 23.67 -16.74 -18.96
CA LEU A 632 22.24 -16.71 -18.66
C LEU A 632 21.85 -17.93 -17.81
N GLN A 633 22.26 -19.14 -18.20
CA GLN A 633 21.98 -20.35 -17.41
C GLN A 633 22.54 -20.27 -15.99
N GLU A 634 23.75 -19.73 -15.82
CA GLU A 634 24.34 -19.48 -14.49
C GLU A 634 23.44 -18.58 -13.63
N MET A 635 22.89 -17.51 -14.23
CA MET A 635 22.00 -16.57 -13.56
C MET A 635 20.66 -17.21 -13.20
N GLU A 636 20.08 -18.00 -14.11
CA GLU A 636 18.84 -18.75 -13.84
C GLU A 636 19.01 -19.73 -12.67
N ASP A 637 20.08 -20.53 -12.68
CA ASP A 637 20.38 -21.49 -11.61
C ASP A 637 20.58 -20.78 -10.26
N LEU A 638 21.26 -19.63 -10.27
CA LEU A 638 21.46 -18.81 -9.08
C LEU A 638 20.14 -18.21 -8.58
N TRP A 639 19.25 -17.79 -9.47
CA TRP A 639 17.93 -17.28 -9.09
C TRP A 639 17.13 -18.34 -8.35
N TRP A 640 17.08 -19.58 -8.86
CA TRP A 640 16.37 -20.69 -8.20
C TRP A 640 16.96 -21.02 -6.83
N ALA A 641 18.29 -20.97 -6.68
CA ALA A 641 18.96 -21.21 -5.41
C ALA A 641 18.63 -20.13 -4.35
N GLU A 642 18.65 -18.85 -4.73
CA GLU A 642 18.29 -17.76 -3.82
C GLU A 642 16.77 -17.75 -3.54
N ALA A 643 15.94 -18.13 -4.51
CA ALA A 643 14.49 -18.27 -4.35
C ALA A 643 14.13 -19.33 -3.29
N GLU A 644 14.78 -20.50 -3.33
CA GLU A 644 14.60 -21.55 -2.31
C GLU A 644 15.07 -21.06 -0.92
N LYS A 645 16.25 -20.42 -0.87
CA LYS A 645 16.87 -19.94 0.37
C LYS A 645 16.02 -18.92 1.12
N TYR A 646 15.33 -18.03 0.39
CA TYR A 646 14.60 -16.90 0.98
C TYR A 646 13.07 -17.06 0.97
N ASN A 647 12.56 -18.28 0.76
CA ASN A 647 11.12 -18.60 0.78
C ASN A 647 10.29 -17.90 -0.31
N VAL A 648 10.88 -17.69 -1.50
CA VAL A 648 10.15 -17.22 -2.68
C VAL A 648 9.23 -18.31 -3.24
N LEU A 649 9.50 -19.58 -2.95
CA LEU A 649 8.72 -20.70 -3.49
C LEU A 649 7.54 -21.08 -2.59
N PRO A 650 6.39 -21.48 -3.18
CA PRO A 650 6.13 -21.53 -4.61
C PRO A 650 5.86 -20.14 -5.21
N LEU A 651 6.21 -19.97 -6.50
CA LEU A 651 5.76 -18.81 -7.27
C LEU A 651 4.22 -18.83 -7.39
N ASP A 652 3.60 -17.66 -7.25
CA ASP A 652 2.14 -17.53 -7.18
C ASP A 652 1.65 -16.31 -7.98
N ASP A 653 1.21 -16.56 -9.22
CA ASP A 653 0.74 -15.55 -10.18
C ASP A 653 -0.75 -15.19 -10.02
N ARG A 654 -1.46 -15.78 -9.05
CA ARG A 654 -2.94 -15.70 -8.91
C ARG A 654 -3.41 -14.38 -8.29
N ALA A 655 -3.11 -13.25 -8.94
CA ALA A 655 -3.46 -11.91 -8.46
C ALA A 655 -4.94 -11.77 -8.07
N LEU A 656 -5.86 -12.16 -8.96
CA LEU A 656 -7.30 -11.99 -8.71
C LEU A 656 -7.78 -12.85 -7.53
N ALA A 657 -7.42 -14.13 -7.52
CA ALA A 657 -7.85 -15.05 -6.47
C ALA A 657 -7.25 -14.73 -5.08
N ARG A 658 -6.11 -14.02 -5.04
CA ARG A 658 -5.48 -13.56 -3.80
C ARG A 658 -6.05 -12.23 -3.31
N TYR A 659 -6.50 -11.39 -4.23
CA TYR A 659 -7.16 -10.11 -3.92
C TYR A 659 -8.63 -10.29 -3.51
N GLU A 660 -9.31 -11.29 -4.07
CA GLU A 660 -10.70 -11.60 -3.70
C GLU A 660 -10.80 -12.00 -2.23
N THR A 661 -11.47 -11.16 -1.45
CA THR A 661 -11.69 -11.37 -0.02
C THR A 661 -12.80 -12.40 0.20
N VAL A 662 -12.66 -13.26 1.20
CA VAL A 662 -13.73 -14.19 1.58
C VAL A 662 -14.98 -13.40 2.00
N PRO A 663 -16.15 -13.61 1.36
CA PRO A 663 -17.37 -12.90 1.72
C PRO A 663 -17.75 -13.10 3.20
N LYS A 664 -17.97 -12.00 3.92
CA LYS A 664 -18.44 -12.02 5.31
C LYS A 664 -19.96 -12.11 5.34
N THR A 665 -20.46 -13.28 5.70
CA THR A 665 -21.90 -13.64 5.67
C THR A 665 -22.44 -13.83 7.08
N GLY A 666 -23.77 -13.79 7.23
CA GLY A 666 -24.46 -13.92 8.52
C GLY A 666 -24.96 -12.59 9.09
N THR A 667 -25.13 -12.55 10.41
CA THR A 667 -25.72 -11.40 11.12
C THR A 667 -24.65 -10.58 11.82
N PHE A 668 -24.62 -9.29 11.53
CA PHE A 668 -23.72 -8.32 12.16
C PHE A 668 -24.54 -7.22 12.83
N VAL A 669 -24.15 -6.84 14.05
CA VAL A 669 -24.83 -5.81 14.82
C VAL A 669 -23.83 -4.72 15.16
N PHE A 670 -24.08 -3.52 14.65
CA PHE A 670 -23.28 -2.34 14.95
C PHE A 670 -24.10 -1.39 15.81
N TYR A 671 -23.45 -0.74 16.76
CA TYR A 671 -24.06 0.23 17.66
C TYR A 671 -23.63 1.64 17.26
N ALA A 672 -24.46 2.64 17.57
CA ALA A 672 -24.08 4.03 17.34
C ALA A 672 -22.78 4.37 18.10
N GLY A 673 -21.86 5.05 17.42
CA GLY A 673 -20.53 5.37 17.96
C GLY A 673 -19.51 4.23 17.87
N ALA A 674 -19.85 3.11 17.22
CA ALA A 674 -18.82 2.15 16.81
C ALA A 674 -17.80 2.82 15.89
N GLU A 675 -16.54 2.43 16.02
CA GLU A 675 -15.48 2.87 15.12
C GLU A 675 -15.74 2.38 13.69
N LYS A 676 -15.32 3.17 12.70
CA LYS A 676 -15.38 2.85 11.28
C LYS A 676 -14.84 1.44 11.01
N ALA A 677 -15.61 0.63 10.30
CA ALA A 677 -15.16 -0.69 9.84
C ALA A 677 -14.79 -0.63 8.35
N MET A 678 -13.51 -0.84 8.02
CA MET A 678 -13.02 -0.81 6.64
C MET A 678 -13.23 -2.15 5.93
N GLU A 679 -13.42 -2.15 4.60
CA GLU A 679 -13.31 -3.38 3.81
C GLU A 679 -11.91 -4.01 3.99
N PRO A 680 -11.78 -5.35 4.09
CA PRO A 680 -12.84 -6.37 3.94
C PRO A 680 -13.56 -6.75 5.24
N ASN A 681 -13.48 -5.93 6.29
CA ASN A 681 -14.01 -6.23 7.62
C ASN A 681 -15.50 -5.94 7.82
N ILE A 682 -16.24 -5.71 6.74
CA ILE A 682 -17.67 -5.39 6.77
C ILE A 682 -18.51 -6.56 6.22
N PRO A 683 -19.82 -6.63 6.51
CA PRO A 683 -20.72 -7.62 5.90
C PRO A 683 -20.71 -7.45 4.38
N ASP A 684 -20.65 -8.56 3.64
CA ASP A 684 -20.54 -8.48 2.18
C ASP A 684 -21.89 -8.16 1.51
N THR A 685 -22.01 -6.93 1.02
CA THR A 685 -23.17 -6.42 0.27
C THR A 685 -22.95 -6.42 -1.25
N ARG A 686 -21.87 -7.05 -1.73
CA ARG A 686 -21.49 -7.08 -3.14
C ARG A 686 -22.00 -8.38 -3.75
N ASN A 687 -22.77 -8.27 -4.84
CA ASN A 687 -23.26 -9.42 -5.61
C ASN A 687 -23.97 -10.52 -4.77
N SER A 688 -24.53 -10.18 -3.62
CA SER A 688 -25.23 -11.06 -2.67
C SER A 688 -26.63 -10.49 -2.36
N SER A 689 -27.52 -11.31 -1.81
CA SER A 689 -28.74 -10.78 -1.18
C SER A 689 -28.42 -10.34 0.24
N TYR A 690 -29.01 -9.25 0.70
CA TYR A 690 -28.81 -8.76 2.07
C TYR A 690 -30.00 -7.94 2.57
N SER A 691 -30.14 -7.88 3.90
CA SER A 691 -31.10 -7.01 4.58
C SER A 691 -30.39 -6.16 5.63
N ILE A 692 -30.88 -4.94 5.83
CA ILE A 692 -30.34 -3.98 6.79
C ILE A 692 -31.51 -3.37 7.56
N THR A 693 -31.41 -3.33 8.88
CA THR A 693 -32.40 -2.67 9.73
C THR A 693 -31.74 -1.75 10.75
N ALA A 694 -32.27 -0.54 10.90
CA ALA A 694 -31.83 0.45 11.87
C ALA A 694 -32.94 0.70 12.89
N ASP A 695 -32.63 0.50 14.18
CA ASP A 695 -33.55 0.66 15.29
C ASP A 695 -33.37 2.07 15.86
N VAL A 696 -34.36 2.94 15.64
CA VAL A 696 -34.25 4.39 15.89
C VAL A 696 -35.38 4.91 16.79
N GLU A 697 -35.14 6.08 17.37
CA GLU A 697 -36.17 6.90 18.02
C GLU A 697 -36.16 8.30 17.41
N ILE A 698 -37.28 8.65 16.78
CA ILE A 698 -37.49 9.92 16.10
C ILE A 698 -38.10 10.92 17.09
N PRO A 699 -37.47 12.07 17.34
CA PRO A 699 -38.01 13.05 18.28
C PRO A 699 -39.26 13.74 17.69
N PRO A 700 -40.09 14.40 18.52
CA PRO A 700 -41.29 15.10 18.04
C PRO A 700 -41.02 16.20 17.00
N THR A 701 -39.78 16.68 16.91
CA THR A 701 -39.32 17.67 15.92
C THR A 701 -38.94 17.08 14.57
N GLY A 702 -39.01 15.75 14.40
CA GLY A 702 -38.44 15.04 13.26
C GLY A 702 -36.94 14.75 13.43
N ALA A 703 -36.40 13.89 12.57
CA ALA A 703 -34.97 13.61 12.51
C ALA A 703 -34.49 13.69 11.07
N GLU A 704 -33.20 13.94 10.92
CA GLU A 704 -32.43 14.02 9.69
C GLU A 704 -31.09 13.32 9.94
N GLY A 705 -30.45 12.81 8.87
CA GLY A 705 -29.10 12.28 8.89
C GLY A 705 -28.98 10.80 8.54
N VAL A 706 -27.74 10.35 8.40
CA VAL A 706 -27.37 9.00 7.97
C VAL A 706 -27.54 7.97 9.08
N LEU A 707 -28.22 6.87 8.78
CA LEU A 707 -28.35 5.72 9.68
C LEU A 707 -27.15 4.77 9.52
N PHE A 708 -26.73 4.52 8.28
CA PHE A 708 -25.44 3.92 7.95
C PHE A 708 -24.97 4.37 6.56
N SER A 709 -23.66 4.39 6.34
CA SER A 709 -23.04 4.51 5.02
C SER A 709 -21.92 3.47 4.84
N ILE A 710 -21.66 3.07 3.60
CA ILE A 710 -20.48 2.30 3.17
C ILE A 710 -19.91 3.03 1.95
N GLY A 711 -18.63 3.39 1.96
CA GLY A 711 -18.04 4.19 0.90
C GLY A 711 -18.51 5.64 0.94
N GLY A 712 -18.38 6.34 -0.19
CA GLY A 712 -18.63 7.78 -0.29
C GLY A 712 -18.92 8.23 -1.72
N ARG A 713 -18.40 9.40 -2.08
CA ARG A 713 -18.66 10.09 -3.37
C ARG A 713 -18.30 9.23 -4.59
N PHE A 714 -17.23 8.46 -4.50
CA PHE A 714 -16.69 7.74 -5.66
C PHE A 714 -17.29 6.35 -5.84
N SER A 715 -17.85 5.75 -4.79
CA SER A 715 -18.68 4.55 -4.82
C SER A 715 -19.21 4.28 -3.42
N GLY A 716 -20.41 3.72 -3.30
CA GLY A 716 -20.94 3.38 -1.97
C GLY A 716 -22.43 3.14 -1.91
N LEU A 717 -22.94 3.07 -0.69
CA LEU A 717 -24.37 3.05 -0.39
C LEU A 717 -24.65 3.72 0.96
N SER A 718 -25.83 4.32 1.09
CA SER A 718 -26.26 4.98 2.32
C SER A 718 -27.75 4.82 2.54
N LEU A 719 -28.15 4.62 3.80
CA LEU A 719 -29.53 4.72 4.26
C LEU A 719 -29.61 5.90 5.23
N TYR A 720 -30.44 6.88 4.91
CA TYR A 720 -30.51 8.14 5.64
C TYR A 720 -31.94 8.66 5.70
N ILE A 721 -32.17 9.60 6.61
CA ILE A 721 -33.42 10.34 6.69
C ILE A 721 -33.17 11.75 6.17
N GLN A 722 -33.93 12.14 5.15
CA GLN A 722 -33.90 13.48 4.58
C GLN A 722 -35.32 13.98 4.31
N ASP A 723 -35.60 15.22 4.70
CA ASP A 723 -36.92 15.86 4.52
C ASP A 723 -38.06 15.01 5.07
N SER A 724 -37.88 14.45 6.28
CA SER A 724 -38.81 13.52 6.94
C SER A 724 -39.10 12.19 6.21
N HIS A 725 -38.37 11.87 5.14
CA HIS A 725 -38.48 10.59 4.44
C HIS A 725 -37.26 9.71 4.64
N LEU A 726 -37.46 8.40 4.64
CA LEU A 726 -36.37 7.43 4.59
C LEU A 726 -35.88 7.34 3.14
N VAL A 727 -34.58 7.43 2.95
CA VAL A 727 -33.94 7.40 1.64
C VAL A 727 -32.83 6.35 1.65
N PHE A 728 -32.84 5.48 0.66
CA PHE A 728 -31.72 4.62 0.34
C PHE A 728 -31.10 5.07 -0.98
N ASP A 729 -29.78 5.21 -1.02
CA ASP A 729 -29.03 5.52 -2.22
C ASP A 729 -27.91 4.49 -2.43
N TYR A 730 -27.82 3.97 -3.66
CA TYR A 730 -26.70 3.15 -4.11
C TYR A 730 -25.92 3.91 -5.18
N ASN A 731 -24.71 4.34 -4.84
CA ASN A 731 -23.78 5.01 -5.73
C ASN A 731 -22.91 3.99 -6.45
N PHE A 732 -23.27 3.67 -7.70
CA PHE A 732 -22.44 2.85 -8.57
C PHE A 732 -21.34 3.70 -9.20
N LEU A 733 -20.19 3.71 -8.51
CA LEU A 733 -18.90 4.25 -8.98
C LEU A 733 -18.94 5.73 -9.44
N GLY A 734 -19.84 6.54 -8.88
CA GLY A 734 -20.07 7.93 -9.28
C GLY A 734 -20.74 8.09 -10.65
N ILE A 735 -21.05 7.00 -11.35
CA ILE A 735 -21.70 7.02 -12.67
C ILE A 735 -23.21 7.11 -12.53
N LYS A 736 -23.75 6.38 -11.57
CA LYS A 736 -25.19 6.17 -11.45
C LYS A 736 -25.61 5.97 -10.01
N HIS A 737 -26.60 6.75 -9.60
CA HIS A 737 -27.29 6.59 -8.33
C HIS A 737 -28.60 5.82 -8.52
N HIS A 738 -28.87 4.87 -7.62
CA HIS A 738 -30.16 4.23 -7.48
C HIS A 738 -30.79 4.67 -6.16
N THR A 739 -31.67 5.68 -6.24
CA THR A 739 -32.29 6.29 -5.06
C THR A 739 -33.73 5.81 -4.88
N ILE A 740 -34.05 5.29 -3.69
CA ILE A 740 -35.41 4.93 -3.26
C ILE A 740 -35.80 5.85 -2.11
N VAL A 741 -36.93 6.55 -2.25
CA VAL A 741 -37.52 7.39 -1.21
C VAL A 741 -38.81 6.73 -0.69
N SER A 742 -39.03 6.73 0.62
CA SER A 742 -40.26 6.20 1.22
C SER A 742 -41.50 6.97 0.77
N GLN A 743 -42.61 6.26 0.53
CA GLN A 743 -43.90 6.87 0.21
C GLN A 743 -44.45 7.74 1.36
N ASP A 744 -44.35 7.23 2.59
CA ASP A 744 -44.86 7.92 3.77
C ASP A 744 -43.76 8.76 4.43
N GLU A 745 -44.15 9.86 5.09
CA GLU A 745 -43.30 10.57 6.04
C GLU A 745 -43.09 9.72 7.31
N ILE A 746 -41.93 9.88 7.94
CA ILE A 746 -41.59 9.17 9.17
C ILE A 746 -42.26 9.84 10.37
N ALA A 747 -43.06 9.06 11.10
CA ALA A 747 -43.70 9.52 12.34
C ALA A 747 -42.70 9.60 13.51
N ALA A 748 -42.96 10.52 14.45
CA ALA A 748 -42.22 10.59 15.71
C ALA A 748 -42.44 9.34 16.59
N GLY A 749 -41.41 8.96 17.35
CA GLY A 749 -41.39 7.82 18.25
C GLY A 749 -40.43 6.71 17.81
N PRO A 750 -40.49 5.54 18.48
CA PRO A 750 -39.69 4.38 18.11
C PRO A 750 -40.08 3.85 16.73
N ALA A 751 -39.08 3.55 15.90
CA ALA A 751 -39.29 3.00 14.56
C ALA A 751 -38.12 2.10 14.13
N VAL A 752 -38.42 1.18 13.21
CA VAL A 752 -37.42 0.34 12.54
C VAL A 752 -37.38 0.71 11.07
N MET A 753 -36.25 1.26 10.63
CA MET A 753 -35.99 1.61 9.23
C MET A 753 -35.29 0.44 8.55
N GLY A 754 -35.73 0.02 7.37
CA GLY A 754 -35.22 -1.19 6.73
C GLY A 754 -34.94 -1.00 5.25
N PHE A 755 -33.93 -1.72 4.77
CA PHE A 755 -33.65 -1.92 3.35
C PHE A 755 -33.35 -3.40 3.10
N ALA A 756 -33.81 -3.94 1.98
CA ALA A 756 -33.43 -5.28 1.53
C ALA A 756 -33.09 -5.26 0.04
N PHE A 757 -31.97 -5.88 -0.31
CA PHE A 757 -31.58 -6.16 -1.69
C PHE A 757 -31.72 -7.66 -1.95
N ASN A 758 -32.64 -8.02 -2.84
CA ASN A 758 -32.83 -9.40 -3.29
C ASN A 758 -32.13 -9.59 -4.64
N LYS A 759 -31.07 -10.40 -4.68
CA LYS A 759 -30.35 -10.70 -5.92
C LYS A 759 -31.28 -11.40 -6.91
N THR A 760 -31.36 -10.87 -8.12
CA THR A 760 -32.14 -11.45 -9.24
C THR A 760 -31.25 -11.96 -10.37
N GLY A 761 -29.97 -11.59 -10.37
CA GLY A 761 -28.95 -12.05 -11.30
C GLY A 761 -27.55 -11.59 -10.87
N PRO A 762 -26.49 -11.92 -11.63
CA PRO A 762 -25.15 -11.42 -11.37
C PRO A 762 -25.15 -9.89 -11.34
N TYR A 763 -24.68 -9.30 -10.24
CA TYR A 763 -24.59 -7.85 -10.01
C TYR A 763 -25.91 -7.08 -10.18
N HIS A 764 -27.06 -7.76 -10.06
CA HIS A 764 -28.39 -7.16 -10.25
C HIS A 764 -29.39 -7.69 -9.21
N GLY A 765 -30.30 -6.84 -8.77
CA GLY A 765 -31.32 -7.22 -7.79
C GLY A 765 -32.47 -6.23 -7.67
N MET A 766 -33.37 -6.51 -6.74
CA MET A 766 -34.48 -5.63 -6.37
C MET A 766 -34.22 -5.06 -4.99
N GLY A 767 -34.01 -3.74 -4.90
CA GLY A 767 -33.93 -3.01 -3.65
C GLY A 767 -35.34 -2.65 -3.16
N THR A 768 -35.61 -2.86 -1.87
CA THR A 768 -36.92 -2.56 -1.23
C THR A 768 -36.71 -1.85 0.09
N LEU A 769 -37.43 -0.75 0.30
CA LEU A 769 -37.38 0.08 1.50
C LEU A 769 -38.55 -0.25 2.43
N TYR A 770 -38.32 -0.24 3.74
CA TYR A 770 -39.30 -0.57 4.76
C TYR A 770 -39.29 0.44 5.92
N ILE A 771 -40.48 0.74 6.45
CA ILE A 771 -40.67 1.42 7.74
C ILE A 771 -41.57 0.53 8.59
N ASN A 772 -41.10 0.12 9.77
CA ASN A 772 -41.83 -0.77 10.70
C ASN A 772 -42.34 -2.06 10.02
N GLY A 773 -41.54 -2.63 9.12
CA GLY A 773 -41.88 -3.84 8.35
C GLY A 773 -42.89 -3.62 7.21
N THR A 774 -43.38 -2.40 7.02
CA THR A 774 -44.26 -2.05 5.88
C THR A 774 -43.40 -1.57 4.72
N GLN A 775 -43.62 -2.11 3.53
CA GLN A 775 -42.92 -1.70 2.31
C GLN A 775 -43.27 -0.24 1.94
N GLN A 776 -42.26 0.55 1.64
CA GLN A 776 -42.35 1.99 1.39
C GLN A 776 -41.88 2.40 -0.02
N GLY A 777 -41.08 1.56 -0.67
CA GLY A 777 -40.59 1.79 -2.02
C GLY A 777 -39.81 0.59 -2.53
N GLN A 778 -39.67 0.44 -3.84
CA GLN A 778 -38.82 -0.58 -4.45
C GLN A 778 -38.31 -0.13 -5.81
N MET A 779 -37.12 -0.57 -6.19
CA MET A 779 -36.61 -0.40 -7.55
C MET A 779 -35.60 -1.49 -7.93
N PRO A 780 -35.46 -1.80 -9.24
CA PRO A 780 -34.32 -2.54 -9.73
C PRO A 780 -33.01 -1.77 -9.47
N ILE A 781 -32.03 -2.47 -8.89
CA ILE A 781 -30.67 -1.96 -8.67
C ILE A 781 -29.70 -2.82 -9.49
N GLY A 782 -28.83 -2.16 -10.23
CA GLY A 782 -27.90 -2.82 -11.13
C GLY A 782 -27.32 -1.87 -12.19
N PRO A 783 -26.03 -2.05 -12.54
CA PRO A 783 -25.07 -2.99 -11.95
C PRO A 783 -24.68 -2.63 -10.51
N THR A 784 -24.28 -3.62 -9.70
CA THR A 784 -23.64 -3.43 -8.39
C THR A 784 -22.11 -3.48 -8.50
N VAL A 785 -21.41 -2.89 -7.54
CA VAL A 785 -19.95 -2.90 -7.41
C VAL A 785 -19.42 -4.34 -7.33
N PRO A 786 -18.43 -4.74 -8.18
CA PRO A 786 -17.87 -6.09 -8.17
C PRO A 786 -16.98 -6.42 -6.98
N ASN A 787 -16.06 -5.52 -6.62
CA ASN A 787 -14.96 -5.82 -5.69
C ASN A 787 -14.94 -4.91 -4.47
N ARG A 788 -14.71 -3.60 -4.59
CA ARG A 788 -14.49 -2.73 -3.42
C ARG A 788 -15.23 -1.41 -3.58
N TYR A 789 -15.86 -0.92 -2.52
CA TYR A 789 -16.48 0.40 -2.53
C TYR A 789 -15.44 1.49 -2.34
N SER A 790 -14.54 1.37 -1.35
CA SER A 790 -13.53 2.39 -1.07
C SER A 790 -12.35 1.85 -0.24
N PHE A 791 -11.20 2.50 -0.32
CA PHE A 791 -10.03 2.23 0.52
C PHE A 791 -9.94 3.12 1.76
N GLU A 792 -10.69 4.23 1.79
CA GLU A 792 -10.63 5.25 2.83
C GLU A 792 -11.97 5.47 3.56
N GLU A 793 -13.09 5.04 2.96
CA GLU A 793 -14.46 5.20 3.48
C GLU A 793 -15.12 3.81 3.67
N GLY A 794 -15.20 3.37 4.92
CA GLY A 794 -15.76 2.09 5.32
C GLY A 794 -17.24 2.14 5.69
N LEU A 795 -17.69 1.13 6.45
CA LEU A 795 -18.98 1.12 7.12
C LEU A 795 -18.98 2.05 8.33
N GLU A 796 -19.86 3.03 8.30
CA GLU A 796 -20.10 4.03 9.35
C GLU A 796 -21.55 3.97 9.84
N ILE A 797 -21.75 4.25 11.13
CA ILE A 797 -23.04 4.10 11.80
C ILE A 797 -23.49 5.41 12.43
N GLY A 798 -24.64 5.91 11.99
CA GLY A 798 -25.23 7.16 12.50
C GLY A 798 -24.62 8.44 11.93
N LYS A 799 -23.67 8.32 10.98
CA LYS A 799 -23.04 9.44 10.29
C LYS A 799 -22.45 8.99 8.95
N ASP A 800 -22.17 9.96 8.10
CA ASP A 800 -21.28 9.82 6.94
C ASP A 800 -20.24 10.94 7.05
N PRO A 801 -19.03 10.69 7.58
CA PRO A 801 -18.16 11.74 8.10
C PRO A 801 -17.23 12.39 7.06
N GLN A 802 -16.84 11.65 6.02
CA GLN A 802 -15.78 12.06 5.07
C GLN A 802 -16.38 12.75 3.84
N THR A 803 -16.89 12.00 2.88
CA THR A 803 -17.54 12.51 1.67
C THR A 803 -18.95 11.93 1.52
N PRO A 804 -19.91 12.68 0.96
CA PRO A 804 -21.27 12.18 0.90
C PRO A 804 -21.38 11.07 -0.15
N VAL A 805 -22.07 9.97 0.18
CA VAL A 805 -22.47 8.96 -0.83
C VAL A 805 -23.34 9.58 -1.92
N ASN A 806 -24.17 10.58 -1.59
CA ASN A 806 -25.00 11.33 -2.53
C ASN A 806 -24.92 12.82 -2.23
N GLU A 807 -24.67 13.64 -3.26
CA GLU A 807 -24.53 15.10 -3.15
C GLU A 807 -25.82 15.85 -2.74
N SER A 808 -26.93 15.14 -2.47
CA SER A 808 -28.16 15.71 -1.88
C SER A 808 -28.01 16.12 -0.41
N TYR A 809 -26.96 15.67 0.27
CA TYR A 809 -26.59 16.08 1.63
C TYR A 809 -25.10 16.42 1.74
N SER A 810 -24.71 17.04 2.86
CA SER A 810 -23.32 17.40 3.15
C SER A 810 -22.79 16.64 4.35
N SER A 811 -21.60 16.05 4.22
CA SER A 811 -20.88 15.40 5.32
C SER A 811 -20.34 16.44 6.32
N PRO A 812 -20.32 16.16 7.65
CA PRO A 812 -20.82 14.97 8.30
C PRO A 812 -22.34 14.98 8.48
N PHE A 813 -23.11 14.19 7.72
CA PHE A 813 -24.58 14.17 7.79
C PHE A 813 -25.05 13.29 8.97
N SER A 814 -24.76 13.76 10.19
CA SER A 814 -24.98 13.03 11.44
C SER A 814 -26.46 12.88 11.79
N PHE A 815 -26.87 11.69 12.22
CA PHE A 815 -28.24 11.43 12.62
C PHE A 815 -28.63 12.22 13.88
N THR A 816 -29.72 12.96 13.78
CA THR A 816 -30.22 13.87 14.84
C THR A 816 -31.23 13.21 15.79
N GLY A 817 -31.70 11.99 15.47
CA GLY A 817 -32.48 11.15 16.38
C GLY A 817 -31.59 10.28 17.28
N THR A 818 -32.19 9.32 17.97
CA THR A 818 -31.42 8.29 18.70
C THR A 818 -31.33 7.03 17.86
N LEU A 819 -30.13 6.64 17.42
CA LEU A 819 -29.86 5.36 16.77
C LEU A 819 -29.37 4.35 17.81
N LYS A 820 -30.10 3.24 17.98
CA LYS A 820 -29.73 2.20 18.95
C LYS A 820 -28.74 1.20 18.37
N LYS A 821 -29.05 0.69 17.18
CA LYS A 821 -28.24 -0.28 16.45
C LYS A 821 -28.63 -0.34 14.98
N VAL A 822 -27.71 -0.84 14.17
CA VAL A 822 -27.94 -1.28 12.80
C VAL A 822 -27.60 -2.76 12.71
N VAL A 823 -28.49 -3.56 12.13
CA VAL A 823 -28.33 -5.00 11.94
C VAL A 823 -28.23 -5.28 10.45
N PHE A 824 -27.14 -5.92 10.04
CA PHE A 824 -26.93 -6.43 8.69
C PHE A 824 -27.15 -7.95 8.69
N GLU A 825 -27.89 -8.44 7.71
CA GLU A 825 -28.04 -9.86 7.40
C GLU A 825 -27.56 -10.08 5.97
N ALA A 826 -26.36 -10.64 5.81
CA ALA A 826 -25.76 -10.92 4.50
C ALA A 826 -25.88 -12.42 4.18
N GLU A 827 -26.47 -12.76 3.03
CA GLU A 827 -26.54 -14.14 2.53
C GLU A 827 -25.22 -14.57 1.90
N GLY A 828 -24.88 -15.86 2.03
CA GLY A 828 -23.65 -16.47 1.50
C GLY A 828 -23.83 -17.32 0.26
#